data_AF-A0A0A2VYX2-F1
#
_entry.id   AF-A0A0A2VYX2-F1
#
_cell.length_a   1.000
_cell.length_b   1.000
_cell.length_c   1.000
_cell.angle_alpha   90.00
_cell.angle_beta   90.00
_cell.angle_gamma   90.00
#
_symmetry.space_group_name_H-M   'P 1'
#
loop_
_entity.id
_entity.type
_entity.pdbx_description
1 polymer ?
#
loop_
_entity_poly.entity_id
_entity_poly.type
_entity_poly.pdbx_seq_one_letter_code
_entity_poly.pdbx_strand_id
1 'polypeptide(L)'
;MTDKTPNAILAAEVSRRKLVQTTAIGGLAAATSAFSLPFSRLAFADHAVNPGGSEKVVWSACTVNCGSRCPLRMHVVDGEIKYVETDNTGDDDYEGLHQVRACLRGRSMRRRVYNADRLKYPMKRVGARGEGKFERISWDEAFNTIANSMQGIIKEYGNEAIYLNYGTGTLGGTMTRSWPPGSTLIARLMNCCGGYLNHYGDYSTAQIAAGLNYTYGGWADGNSPSDIENSKLVVLFGNNPGETRMSGGGVTYYLEQARQKSNARMIIIDPRYTDTGAGREDEWIPIRPGTDGALISALAWVMIDENLVDQAFLDKYCVGYDEKTLPAGAPRNGHYKAYILGQGADSIAKTPEWASKITGIPVDRIIKLAREIGSAKPAFISQGWGPQRHSNGELVSRAIAMLSILTGNVGIHGGNSGAREGSYSLPFVRMPTLENPVQTSISMFMWTDAIERGAEMTATRDGVRGKEKLDVPIKMVWNYAGNCLINQHSQINRTHDILQDDKKCEMIVVIDNHMTSSAKYADILLPDCTASEQMDFCLDASCGNMSYVIFAGQAIKPRFECKTIYEMTTELAKRMGVEQRFTEGRTQEGWMRHLYAQSQEAIPELPSFDEFRQLGMFKKRDPEGHHVAYKAFREDPHANPLTTPSGKIEIYSAQLADIAASWELPEGDVIDPLPVYSAGFENVGDPLAEKWPLQLTGFHYKARTHSTYGNVDVLKSACRQEMWINPFDAQRRGIANGDEVRIFNDRGEVRISAKVTPRIIPGVVALGEGAWYSPDANKVDRAGSINVLTTQRPSPLAKGNPSHSNLVQVEKARCTGCKTCELACKDFKNLTPEVSYRRIYEYAGGNWQENNGVFHQDVFAYYLSISCNHCEDPACTKVCPSGAMHKREDGFVVVNEEVCIGCRYCHMACPYGAPQYNEAKGHMTKCDGCYERVAEGKKPICVESCPLRALDLAPIDELRQKYGTQAAIAPLPASHFTQPNIVIKPNANSRPSGDTSGYLANPKEVPVRRRWIYRYGIGAVVWCQGQGCSQARRIADGGAVDPDGHRFYRLNSASRVAAARFQLPEPPRQFGVE
;
A
#
# COMPACT_ATOMS: atom_id res chain seq x y z
N MET A 1 -0.26 64.12 24.96
CA MET A 1 -1.29 65.05 24.45
C MET A 1 -2.45 64.24 23.90
N THR A 2 -3.63 64.82 23.76
CA THR A 2 -4.90 64.11 23.53
C THR A 2 -5.39 64.18 22.07
N ASP A 3 -5.94 63.09 21.56
CA ASP A 3 -7.37 63.00 21.20
C ASP A 3 -7.77 61.53 20.88
N LYS A 4 -8.86 61.00 21.49
CA LYS A 4 -10.21 60.76 20.91
C LYS A 4 -10.24 59.74 19.74
N THR A 5 -11.06 58.68 19.70
CA THR A 5 -12.17 58.19 20.57
C THR A 5 -12.41 56.67 20.31
N PRO A 6 -13.22 55.91 21.11
CA PRO A 6 -13.03 54.45 21.24
C PRO A 6 -14.17 53.50 20.79
N ASN A 7 -13.84 52.20 20.78
CA ASN A 7 -14.64 51.00 21.14
C ASN A 7 -15.74 50.40 20.23
N ALA A 8 -15.93 49.09 20.48
CA ALA A 8 -17.15 48.26 20.33
C ALA A 8 -17.57 47.70 18.95
N ILE A 9 -16.93 46.60 18.52
CA ILE A 9 -17.61 45.51 17.77
C ILE A 9 -17.19 44.14 18.35
N LEU A 10 -17.78 43.75 19.50
CA LEU A 10 -17.70 42.40 20.07
C LEU A 10 -18.96 42.06 20.89
N ALA A 11 -20.11 41.98 20.21
CA ALA A 11 -21.33 41.26 20.67
C ALA A 11 -22.42 41.32 19.58
N ALA A 12 -22.81 40.16 19.03
CA ALA A 12 -24.01 40.05 18.18
C ALA A 12 -24.47 38.58 18.09
N GLU A 13 -25.35 38.15 19.00
CA GLU A 13 -26.00 36.84 18.88
C GLU A 13 -27.03 36.83 17.74
N VAL A 14 -26.88 35.91 16.79
CA VAL A 14 -27.87 35.70 15.72
C VAL A 14 -28.73 34.48 16.06
N SER A 15 -29.90 34.71 16.65
CA SER A 15 -30.80 33.62 17.03
C SER A 15 -31.52 33.01 15.81
N ARG A 16 -31.71 31.67 15.84
CA ARG A 16 -32.21 30.86 14.71
C ARG A 16 -33.57 31.30 14.12
N ARG A 17 -34.39 32.08 14.84
CA ARG A 17 -35.72 32.50 14.37
C ARG A 17 -35.71 33.53 13.24
N LYS A 18 -34.64 34.33 13.08
CA LYS A 18 -34.65 35.46 12.13
C LYS A 18 -34.25 35.09 10.68
N LEU A 19 -33.70 33.89 10.46
CA LEU A 19 -33.25 33.43 9.14
C LEU A 19 -34.36 32.79 8.28
N VAL A 20 -35.52 32.46 8.87
CA VAL A 20 -36.59 31.67 8.24
C VAL A 20 -37.66 32.54 7.55
N GLN A 21 -37.58 33.87 7.64
CA GLN A 21 -38.64 34.79 7.18
C GLN A 21 -38.37 35.52 5.86
N THR A 22 -37.25 35.25 5.17
CA THR A 22 -36.82 36.01 3.97
C THR A 22 -36.91 35.27 2.62
N THR A 23 -37.50 34.08 2.57
CA THR A 23 -37.61 33.25 1.35
C THR A 23 -39.04 33.06 0.85
N ALA A 24 -39.83 34.13 0.80
CA ALA A 24 -41.16 34.13 0.19
C ALA A 24 -41.50 35.45 -0.52
N ILE A 25 -41.35 35.49 -1.86
CA ILE A 25 -42.09 36.29 -2.87
C ILE A 25 -41.47 36.01 -4.26
N GLY A 26 -42.31 35.86 -5.30
CA GLY A 26 -41.90 35.74 -6.71
C GLY A 26 -42.13 34.36 -7.34
N GLY A 27 -43.10 34.25 -8.26
CA GLY A 27 -43.40 33.02 -9.00
C GLY A 27 -44.37 33.23 -10.17
N LEU A 28 -44.58 32.16 -10.98
CA LEU A 28 -45.33 32.11 -12.26
C LEU A 28 -44.63 32.86 -13.43
N ALA A 29 -44.72 32.48 -14.71
CA ALA A 29 -45.32 31.33 -15.45
C ALA A 29 -44.77 31.34 -16.91
N ALA A 30 -44.83 30.31 -17.78
CA ALA A 30 -45.09 28.85 -17.70
C ALA A 30 -44.70 28.20 -19.07
N ALA A 31 -45.45 27.20 -19.56
CA ALA A 31 -45.40 26.56 -20.91
C ALA A 31 -44.07 25.85 -21.32
N THR A 32 -43.81 24.55 -21.06
CA THR A 32 -44.48 23.27 -21.40
C THR A 32 -44.27 22.70 -22.82
N SER A 33 -43.43 21.66 -22.93
CA SER A 33 -43.59 20.54 -23.88
C SER A 33 -42.92 19.29 -23.29
N ALA A 34 -43.53 18.11 -23.43
CA ALA A 34 -43.18 16.93 -22.63
C ALA A 34 -42.10 16.03 -23.23
N PHE A 35 -41.19 15.54 -22.38
CA PHE A 35 -40.54 14.24 -22.55
C PHE A 35 -40.31 13.58 -21.19
N SER A 36 -40.85 12.39 -21.00
CA SER A 36 -40.76 11.63 -19.74
C SER A 36 -39.52 10.74 -19.75
N LEU A 37 -38.54 11.01 -18.89
CA LEU A 37 -37.43 10.10 -18.61
C LEU A 37 -37.55 9.54 -17.17
N PRO A 38 -37.29 8.23 -16.97
CA PRO A 38 -37.10 7.68 -15.63
C PRO A 38 -35.78 8.19 -15.01
N PHE A 39 -35.54 7.85 -13.74
CA PHE A 39 -34.34 8.22 -12.97
C PHE A 39 -34.20 9.71 -12.60
N SER A 40 -35.09 10.20 -11.72
CA SER A 40 -34.71 11.15 -10.66
C SER A 40 -35.76 11.23 -9.55
N ARG A 41 -35.77 10.26 -8.62
CA ARG A 41 -36.17 10.55 -7.23
C ARG A 41 -34.91 10.86 -6.43
N LEU A 42 -34.40 12.08 -6.61
CA LEU A 42 -33.63 12.73 -5.55
C LEU A 42 -34.60 13.02 -4.41
N ALA A 43 -34.80 12.02 -3.55
CA ALA A 43 -35.38 12.25 -2.24
C ALA A 43 -34.39 13.12 -1.47
N PHE A 44 -34.72 14.41 -1.32
CA PHE A 44 -34.15 15.20 -0.23
C PHE A 44 -34.58 14.53 1.06
N ALA A 45 -33.69 13.70 1.60
CA ALA A 45 -33.90 13.01 2.85
C ALA A 45 -33.85 14.04 3.97
N ASP A 46 -35.02 14.53 4.35
CA ASP A 46 -35.22 15.45 5.47
C ASP A 46 -34.96 14.69 6.77
N HIS A 47 -33.68 14.45 7.05
CA HIS A 47 -33.19 13.70 8.20
C HIS A 47 -33.20 14.55 9.48
N ALA A 48 -34.37 15.12 9.78
CA ALA A 48 -34.77 15.34 11.15
C ALA A 48 -34.80 13.97 11.86
N VAL A 49 -33.79 13.69 12.69
CA VAL A 49 -33.77 12.48 13.53
C VAL A 49 -34.87 12.62 14.58
N ASN A 50 -35.99 11.93 14.36
CA ASN A 50 -37.09 11.84 15.31
C ASN A 50 -37.31 10.36 15.67
N PRO A 51 -36.90 9.90 16.87
CA PRO A 51 -36.79 8.48 17.18
C PRO A 51 -38.14 7.85 17.53
N GLY A 52 -38.66 7.00 16.64
CA GLY A 52 -39.79 6.11 16.95
C GLY A 52 -39.40 4.86 17.76
N GLY A 53 -38.14 4.43 17.66
CA GLY A 53 -37.53 3.37 18.47
C GLY A 53 -36.63 3.94 19.57
N SER A 54 -36.55 3.25 20.71
CA SER A 54 -35.69 3.67 21.83
C SER A 54 -34.21 3.51 21.48
N GLU A 55 -33.46 4.61 21.53
CA GLU A 55 -32.01 4.60 21.34
C GLU A 55 -31.31 3.96 22.55
N LYS A 56 -30.41 3.02 22.27
CA LYS A 56 -29.52 2.43 23.27
C LYS A 56 -28.07 2.76 22.93
N VAL A 57 -27.34 3.34 23.88
CA VAL A 57 -25.88 3.47 23.79
C VAL A 57 -25.23 2.21 24.35
N VAL A 58 -24.28 1.63 23.63
CA VAL A 58 -23.50 0.46 24.08
C VAL A 58 -22.01 0.69 23.83
N TRP A 59 -21.18 0.41 24.83
CA TRP A 59 -19.73 0.48 24.70
C TRP A 59 -19.17 -0.67 23.86
N SER A 60 -18.21 -0.37 23.00
CA SER A 60 -17.48 -1.29 22.13
C SER A 60 -16.06 -0.70 21.92
N ALA A 61 -15.17 -1.35 21.17
CA ALA A 61 -13.77 -0.93 21.06
C ALA A 61 -13.22 -0.94 19.63
N CYS A 62 -12.26 -0.05 19.37
CA CYS A 62 -11.44 -0.04 18.17
C CYS A 62 -10.28 -1.04 18.31
N THR A 63 -10.58 -2.33 18.16
CA THR A 63 -9.67 -3.47 18.38
C THR A 63 -8.61 -3.66 17.28
N VAL A 64 -8.01 -2.59 16.74
CA VAL A 64 -6.99 -2.69 15.67
C VAL A 64 -5.57 -2.51 16.21
N ASN A 65 -4.57 -3.09 15.54
CA ASN A 65 -3.15 -3.02 15.95
C ASN A 65 -2.47 -1.65 15.72
N CYS A 66 -2.96 -0.60 16.37
CA CYS A 66 -2.27 0.70 16.48
C CYS A 66 -1.67 0.95 17.87
N GLY A 67 -2.18 0.29 18.91
CA GLY A 67 -1.81 0.50 20.32
C GLY A 67 -2.71 1.48 21.08
N SER A 68 -3.68 2.15 20.45
CA SER A 68 -4.48 3.21 21.11
C SER A 68 -5.98 2.88 21.26
N ARG A 69 -6.34 1.60 21.09
CA ARG A 69 -7.55 0.87 21.54
C ARG A 69 -8.81 1.69 21.84
N CYS A 70 -9.21 2.60 20.94
CA CYS A 70 -10.15 3.65 21.34
C CYS A 70 -11.51 3.05 21.76
N PRO A 71 -12.07 3.44 22.92
CA PRO A 71 -13.45 3.10 23.28
C PRO A 71 -14.42 3.82 22.34
N LEU A 72 -15.48 3.12 21.96
CA LEU A 72 -16.48 3.57 21.00
C LEU A 72 -17.86 3.45 21.66
N ARG A 73 -18.63 4.54 21.61
CA ARG A 73 -20.04 4.54 22.04
C ARG A 73 -20.88 4.25 20.80
N MET A 74 -21.48 3.07 20.75
CA MET A 74 -22.33 2.63 19.64
C MET A 74 -23.76 3.05 19.92
N HIS A 75 -24.32 3.88 19.04
CA HIS A 75 -25.69 4.38 19.17
C HIS A 75 -26.62 3.51 18.33
N VAL A 76 -27.42 2.69 19.01
CA VAL A 76 -28.19 1.59 18.43
C VAL A 76 -29.67 1.92 18.47
N VAL A 77 -30.33 1.85 17.32
CA VAL A 77 -31.79 2.00 17.17
C VAL A 77 -32.28 0.84 16.30
N ASP A 78 -33.37 0.18 16.70
CA ASP A 78 -33.95 -0.98 16.01
C ASP A 78 -32.96 -2.14 15.74
N GLY A 79 -31.95 -2.29 16.62
CA GLY A 79 -30.90 -3.30 16.50
C GLY A 79 -29.78 -2.95 15.52
N GLU A 80 -29.72 -1.73 14.99
CA GLU A 80 -28.65 -1.23 14.12
C GLU A 80 -27.89 -0.05 14.72
N ILE A 81 -26.56 -0.05 14.58
CA ILE A 81 -25.71 1.09 14.90
C ILE A 81 -26.01 2.21 13.89
N LYS A 82 -26.62 3.31 14.33
CA LYS A 82 -26.92 4.47 13.47
C LYS A 82 -25.74 5.45 13.42
N TYR A 83 -25.02 5.64 14.53
CA TYR A 83 -23.75 6.40 14.57
C TYR A 83 -22.77 5.88 15.64
N VAL A 84 -21.54 6.41 15.62
CA VAL A 84 -20.44 6.03 16.52
C VAL A 84 -19.88 7.28 17.18
N GLU A 85 -20.08 7.36 18.49
CA GLU A 85 -19.42 8.32 19.36
C GLU A 85 -18.12 7.72 19.95
N THR A 86 -17.46 8.52 20.77
CA THR A 86 -16.18 8.24 21.41
C THR A 86 -16.36 8.31 22.92
N ASP A 87 -15.33 7.95 23.70
CA ASP A 87 -15.23 8.49 25.06
C ASP A 87 -15.41 10.02 25.06
N ASN A 88 -16.39 10.46 25.85
CA ASN A 88 -16.74 11.82 26.21
C ASN A 88 -17.07 11.92 27.71
N THR A 89 -16.45 11.06 28.53
CA THR A 89 -16.68 10.94 29.98
C THR A 89 -15.58 11.65 30.78
N GLY A 90 -16.00 12.35 31.84
CA GLY A 90 -15.13 13.19 32.66
C GLY A 90 -14.70 14.49 31.95
N ASP A 91 -14.01 15.36 32.69
CA ASP A 91 -13.82 16.77 32.35
C ASP A 91 -12.67 17.06 31.36
N ASP A 92 -12.10 16.01 30.75
CA ASP A 92 -11.07 16.07 29.71
C ASP A 92 -9.71 16.69 30.13
N ASP A 93 -9.42 16.68 31.42
CA ASP A 93 -8.16 17.20 31.98
C ASP A 93 -6.95 16.26 31.74
N TYR A 94 -5.86 16.83 31.25
CA TYR A 94 -4.57 16.17 31.03
C TYR A 94 -3.86 15.78 32.35
N GLU A 95 -4.06 16.53 33.44
CA GLU A 95 -3.54 16.16 34.77
C GLU A 95 -4.40 15.07 35.43
N GLY A 96 -5.68 14.99 35.06
CA GLY A 96 -6.66 14.00 35.51
C GLY A 96 -6.82 12.80 34.56
N LEU A 97 -8.08 12.45 34.28
CA LEU A 97 -8.47 11.28 33.48
C LEU A 97 -9.09 11.69 32.13
N HIS A 98 -8.28 12.33 31.28
CA HIS A 98 -8.67 12.87 29.96
C HIS A 98 -9.49 11.92 29.07
N GLN A 99 -10.18 12.46 28.06
CA GLN A 99 -11.05 11.67 27.19
C GLN A 99 -10.25 10.90 26.13
N VAL A 100 -10.49 9.60 26.03
CA VAL A 100 -9.81 8.67 25.11
C VAL A 100 -10.38 8.82 23.69
N ARG A 101 -10.21 10.01 23.09
CA ARG A 101 -10.94 10.41 21.89
C ARG A 101 -10.57 9.61 20.63
N ALA A 102 -11.54 8.89 20.09
CA ALA A 102 -11.40 8.03 18.93
C ALA A 102 -11.11 8.82 17.64
N CYS A 103 -10.09 8.38 16.91
CA CYS A 103 -9.68 8.95 15.63
C CYS A 103 -10.59 8.52 14.47
N LEU A 104 -10.31 9.06 13.26
CA LEU A 104 -11.04 8.79 12.02
C LEU A 104 -11.26 7.29 11.72
N ARG A 105 -10.31 6.43 12.09
CA ARG A 105 -10.39 4.98 11.94
C ARG A 105 -11.46 4.38 12.87
N GLY A 106 -11.41 4.68 14.17
CA GLY A 106 -12.38 4.20 15.16
C GLY A 106 -13.79 4.73 14.93
N ARG A 107 -13.93 6.02 14.62
CA ARG A 107 -15.23 6.63 14.25
C ARG A 107 -15.86 6.02 12.99
N SER A 108 -15.06 5.37 12.14
CA SER A 108 -15.53 4.66 10.95
C SER A 108 -15.99 3.23 11.21
N MET A 109 -16.03 2.74 12.47
CA MET A 109 -16.37 1.34 12.76
C MET A 109 -17.73 0.91 12.18
N ARG A 110 -18.75 1.77 12.21
CA ARG A 110 -20.05 1.53 11.54
C ARG A 110 -19.91 1.22 10.05
N ARG A 111 -19.01 1.91 9.34
CA ARG A 111 -18.71 1.68 7.91
C ARG A 111 -17.95 0.37 7.68
N ARG A 112 -17.28 -0.18 8.70
CA ARG A 112 -16.64 -1.50 8.66
C ARG A 112 -17.64 -2.63 8.97
N VAL A 113 -18.47 -2.47 10.00
CA VAL A 113 -19.52 -3.45 10.38
C VAL A 113 -20.55 -3.65 9.26
N TYR A 114 -20.95 -2.58 8.58
CA TYR A 114 -21.90 -2.63 7.46
C TYR A 114 -21.25 -2.58 6.07
N ASN A 115 -19.96 -2.95 5.95
CA ASN A 115 -19.27 -2.99 4.66
C ASN A 115 -19.81 -4.12 3.75
N ALA A 116 -19.79 -3.90 2.43
CA ALA A 116 -20.23 -4.90 1.45
C ALA A 116 -19.38 -6.19 1.46
N ASP A 117 -18.08 -6.07 1.76
CA ASP A 117 -17.12 -7.19 1.79
C ASP A 117 -17.25 -8.07 3.05
N ARG A 118 -18.20 -7.78 3.95
CA ARG A 118 -18.42 -8.53 5.19
C ARG A 118 -18.76 -10.00 4.86
N LEU A 119 -17.99 -10.93 5.40
CA LEU A 119 -18.26 -12.37 5.31
C LEU A 119 -19.56 -12.70 6.07
N LYS A 120 -20.34 -13.66 5.57
CA LYS A 120 -21.75 -13.85 5.96
C LYS A 120 -22.09 -15.27 6.40
N TYR A 121 -21.42 -16.26 5.85
CA TYR A 121 -21.64 -17.69 6.05
C TYR A 121 -20.33 -18.43 5.75
N PRO A 122 -20.14 -19.67 6.24
CA PRO A 122 -19.01 -20.52 5.87
C PRO A 122 -18.92 -20.75 4.36
N MET A 123 -17.70 -20.78 3.86
CA MET A 123 -17.40 -20.87 2.43
C MET A 123 -16.26 -21.85 2.15
N LYS A 124 -16.34 -22.51 0.99
CA LYS A 124 -15.39 -23.53 0.52
C LYS A 124 -14.92 -23.20 -0.89
N ARG A 125 -13.62 -23.33 -1.15
CA ARG A 125 -13.02 -22.95 -2.43
C ARG A 125 -13.49 -23.85 -3.57
N VAL A 126 -13.84 -23.24 -4.70
CA VAL A 126 -14.24 -23.92 -5.96
C VAL A 126 -13.45 -23.44 -7.19
N GLY A 127 -12.35 -22.72 -6.97
CA GLY A 127 -11.42 -22.24 -8.00
C GLY A 127 -9.97 -22.32 -7.54
N ALA A 128 -9.06 -21.65 -8.25
CA ALA A 128 -7.67 -21.54 -7.80
C ALA A 128 -7.55 -20.56 -6.61
N ARG A 129 -6.57 -20.79 -5.72
CA ARG A 129 -6.33 -19.93 -4.56
C ARG A 129 -5.97 -18.50 -5.02
N GLY A 130 -6.65 -17.51 -4.48
CA GLY A 130 -6.52 -16.11 -4.87
C GLY A 130 -7.59 -15.62 -5.85
N GLU A 131 -8.29 -16.50 -6.58
CA GLU A 131 -9.43 -16.09 -7.42
C GLU A 131 -10.63 -15.60 -6.60
N GLY A 132 -10.75 -16.05 -5.34
CA GLY A 132 -11.88 -15.73 -4.48
C GLY A 132 -13.20 -16.40 -4.89
N LYS A 133 -13.15 -17.49 -5.65
CA LYS A 133 -14.32 -18.30 -6.03
C LYS A 133 -14.65 -19.30 -4.92
N PHE A 134 -15.80 -19.12 -4.28
CA PHE A 134 -16.29 -19.97 -3.20
C PHE A 134 -17.73 -20.42 -3.43
N GLU A 135 -18.05 -21.63 -3.00
CA GLU A 135 -19.42 -22.06 -2.71
C GLU A 135 -19.74 -21.82 -1.23
N ARG A 136 -21.03 -21.62 -0.91
CA ARG A 136 -21.51 -21.58 0.48
C ARG A 136 -21.67 -23.00 0.98
N ILE A 137 -21.14 -23.28 2.17
CA ILE A 137 -21.30 -24.56 2.86
C ILE A 137 -21.99 -24.39 4.22
N SER A 138 -22.36 -25.50 4.85
CA SER A 138 -22.87 -25.50 6.23
C SER A 138 -21.74 -25.34 7.25
N TRP A 139 -22.08 -24.88 8.47
CA TRP A 139 -21.13 -24.85 9.58
C TRP A 139 -20.60 -26.25 9.93
N ASP A 140 -21.47 -27.27 9.92
CA ASP A 140 -21.05 -28.64 10.22
C ASP A 140 -20.14 -29.24 9.14
N GLU A 141 -20.39 -28.98 7.85
CA GLU A 141 -19.46 -29.35 6.77
C GLU A 141 -18.12 -28.64 6.95
N ALA A 142 -18.11 -27.35 7.29
CA ALA A 142 -16.87 -26.60 7.48
C ALA A 142 -16.04 -27.17 8.63
N PHE A 143 -16.66 -27.39 9.80
CA PHE A 143 -15.99 -27.96 10.97
C PHE A 143 -15.54 -29.42 10.75
N ASN A 144 -16.35 -30.24 10.08
CA ASN A 144 -15.97 -31.61 9.72
C ASN A 144 -14.80 -31.64 8.73
N THR A 145 -14.82 -30.78 7.70
CA THR A 145 -13.75 -30.69 6.69
C THR A 145 -12.43 -30.28 7.33
N ILE A 146 -12.44 -29.25 8.18
CA ILE A 146 -11.26 -28.80 8.93
C ILE A 146 -10.75 -29.90 9.85
N ALA A 147 -11.61 -30.52 10.68
CA ALA A 147 -11.20 -31.55 11.63
C ALA A 147 -10.59 -32.77 10.94
N ASN A 148 -11.23 -33.27 9.88
CA ASN A 148 -10.74 -34.42 9.10
C ASN A 148 -9.40 -34.13 8.42
N SER A 149 -9.24 -32.94 7.82
CA SER A 149 -7.97 -32.52 7.21
C SER A 149 -6.85 -32.39 8.25
N MET A 150 -7.15 -31.76 9.40
CA MET A 150 -6.19 -31.59 10.49
C MET A 150 -5.77 -32.95 11.07
N GLN A 151 -6.71 -33.89 11.29
CA GLN A 151 -6.41 -35.25 11.74
C GLN A 151 -5.56 -36.03 10.72
N GLY A 152 -5.82 -35.86 9.42
CA GLY A 152 -5.01 -36.45 8.35
C GLY A 152 -3.57 -35.95 8.37
N ILE A 153 -3.38 -34.62 8.37
CA ILE A 153 -2.07 -33.98 8.36
C ILE A 153 -1.26 -34.32 9.64
N ILE A 154 -1.90 -34.36 10.82
CA ILE A 154 -1.25 -34.80 12.07
C ILE A 154 -0.82 -36.26 11.99
N LYS A 155 -1.62 -37.13 11.36
CA LYS A 155 -1.32 -38.56 11.21
C LYS A 155 -0.17 -38.83 10.24
N GLU A 156 -0.07 -38.04 9.16
CA GLU A 156 0.92 -38.25 8.09
C GLU A 156 2.25 -37.51 8.33
N TYR A 157 2.19 -36.26 8.82
CA TYR A 157 3.35 -35.38 8.96
C TYR A 157 3.61 -34.90 10.40
N GLY A 158 2.67 -35.11 11.33
CA GLY A 158 2.78 -34.62 12.71
C GLY A 158 2.44 -33.14 12.88
N ASN A 159 2.41 -32.68 14.14
CA ASN A 159 1.99 -31.32 14.50
C ASN A 159 2.91 -30.19 13.97
N GLU A 160 4.17 -30.49 13.62
CA GLU A 160 5.08 -29.52 13.00
C GLU A 160 4.68 -29.14 11.56
N ALA A 161 3.81 -29.90 10.90
CA ALA A 161 3.26 -29.53 9.61
C ALA A 161 2.09 -28.52 9.69
N ILE A 162 1.65 -28.14 10.90
CA ILE A 162 0.57 -27.17 11.11
C ILE A 162 1.14 -25.85 11.63
N TYR A 163 0.83 -24.76 10.94
CA TYR A 163 1.34 -23.42 11.24
C TYR A 163 0.22 -22.42 11.57
N LEU A 164 0.46 -21.57 12.57
CA LEU A 164 -0.39 -20.41 12.86
C LEU A 164 0.27 -19.15 12.29
N ASN A 165 -0.31 -18.57 11.25
CA ASN A 165 0.21 -17.40 10.55
C ASN A 165 0.05 -16.10 11.37
N TYR A 166 0.85 -15.09 11.05
CA TYR A 166 0.86 -13.79 11.72
C TYR A 166 -0.47 -13.02 11.51
N GLY A 167 -1.25 -12.81 12.58
CA GLY A 167 -2.55 -12.12 12.51
C GLY A 167 -2.69 -11.03 13.57
N THR A 168 -2.86 -9.76 13.15
CA THR A 168 -3.09 -8.63 14.08
C THR A 168 -4.17 -7.64 13.58
N GLY A 169 -5.04 -8.07 12.67
CA GLY A 169 -6.20 -7.28 12.23
C GLY A 169 -7.19 -6.97 13.35
N THR A 170 -7.26 -7.88 14.33
CA THR A 170 -7.93 -7.74 15.63
C THR A 170 -6.88 -7.89 16.74
N LEU A 171 -6.78 -6.91 17.65
CA LEU A 171 -5.81 -6.90 18.77
C LEU A 171 -6.34 -6.08 19.96
N GLY A 172 -6.00 -6.53 21.17
CA GLY A 172 -6.47 -6.00 22.45
C GLY A 172 -7.49 -6.91 23.12
N GLY A 173 -8.42 -7.47 22.34
CA GLY A 173 -9.37 -8.50 22.73
C GLY A 173 -10.17 -9.02 21.54
N THR A 174 -10.30 -10.36 21.42
CA THR A 174 -11.42 -11.16 20.85
C THR A 174 -10.99 -12.64 20.91
N MET A 175 -11.27 -13.45 21.94
CA MET A 175 -11.81 -13.14 23.29
C MET A 175 -10.65 -12.96 24.29
N THR A 176 -10.50 -11.76 24.86
CA THR A 176 -9.48 -11.25 25.79
C THR A 176 -8.01 -11.36 25.37
N ARG A 177 -7.65 -12.19 24.37
CA ARG A 177 -6.37 -12.08 23.64
C ARG A 177 -6.41 -12.72 22.25
N SER A 178 -5.95 -11.96 21.25
CA SER A 178 -5.82 -12.38 19.84
C SER A 178 -4.40 -12.29 19.29
N TRP A 179 -3.42 -11.86 20.11
CA TRP A 179 -1.98 -11.80 19.81
C TRP A 179 -1.18 -11.76 21.13
N PRO A 180 -0.01 -12.42 21.29
CA PRO A 180 0.79 -13.19 20.32
C PRO A 180 0.16 -14.54 19.93
N PRO A 181 0.70 -15.30 18.94
CA PRO A 181 0.03 -16.46 18.35
C PRO A 181 -0.26 -17.52 19.40
N GLY A 182 0.75 -17.87 20.19
CA GLY A 182 0.69 -18.84 21.29
C GLY A 182 -0.24 -18.45 22.44
N SER A 183 -0.81 -17.25 22.42
CA SER A 183 -1.81 -16.78 23.39
C SER A 183 -3.20 -16.54 22.78
N THR A 184 -3.51 -17.19 21.66
CA THR A 184 -4.83 -17.14 20.99
C THR A 184 -5.70 -18.36 21.32
N LEU A 185 -7.01 -18.26 21.07
CA LEU A 185 -7.92 -19.41 21.14
C LEU A 185 -7.57 -20.50 20.11
N ILE A 186 -7.01 -20.14 18.94
CA ILE A 186 -6.52 -21.12 17.96
C ILE A 186 -5.30 -21.87 18.53
N ALA A 187 -4.33 -21.17 19.14
CA ALA A 187 -3.23 -21.84 19.83
C ALA A 187 -3.70 -22.69 21.02
N ARG A 188 -4.69 -22.25 21.80
CA ARG A 188 -5.29 -23.09 22.85
C ARG A 188 -5.89 -24.37 22.28
N LEU A 189 -6.62 -24.30 21.15
CA LEU A 189 -7.14 -25.47 20.44
C LEU A 189 -6.00 -26.39 19.93
N MET A 190 -4.98 -25.84 19.27
CA MET A 190 -3.84 -26.61 18.78
C MET A 190 -3.08 -27.30 19.93
N ASN A 191 -2.87 -26.61 21.05
CA ASN A 191 -2.19 -27.15 22.22
C ASN A 191 -3.05 -28.20 22.96
N CYS A 192 -4.38 -28.14 22.84
CA CYS A 192 -5.26 -29.26 23.20
C CYS A 192 -5.05 -30.48 22.28
N CYS A 193 -4.76 -30.27 20.99
CA CYS A 193 -4.57 -31.31 19.97
C CYS A 193 -3.12 -31.84 19.83
N GLY A 194 -2.18 -31.35 20.64
CA GLY A 194 -0.78 -31.83 20.67
C GLY A 194 0.27 -30.83 20.17
N GLY A 195 -0.12 -29.59 19.84
CA GLY A 195 0.77 -28.49 19.48
C GLY A 195 0.71 -28.07 18.01
N TYR A 196 1.62 -27.18 17.62
CA TYR A 196 1.76 -26.66 16.26
C TYR A 196 3.16 -26.03 16.05
N LEU A 197 3.64 -25.91 14.81
CA LEU A 197 4.88 -25.21 14.51
C LEU A 197 4.75 -23.72 14.87
N ASN A 198 5.51 -23.29 15.87
CA ASN A 198 5.43 -21.93 16.39
C ASN A 198 6.31 -20.95 15.57
N HIS A 199 6.16 -19.65 15.80
CA HIS A 199 7.07 -18.65 15.24
C HIS A 199 7.53 -17.61 16.26
N TYR A 200 8.69 -17.01 15.95
CA TYR A 200 9.22 -15.84 16.64
C TYR A 200 9.27 -14.63 15.70
N GLY A 201 9.37 -13.43 16.30
CA GLY A 201 9.36 -12.15 15.58
C GLY A 201 7.95 -11.73 15.12
N ASP A 202 7.83 -10.46 14.70
CA ASP A 202 6.64 -9.93 14.06
C ASP A 202 6.95 -8.88 12.99
N TYR A 203 6.01 -8.67 12.06
CA TYR A 203 6.19 -7.81 10.88
C TYR A 203 6.34 -6.30 11.21
N SER A 204 6.12 -5.92 12.48
CA SER A 204 6.28 -4.56 12.99
C SER A 204 7.61 -4.36 13.69
N THR A 205 8.15 -5.37 14.42
CA THR A 205 9.27 -5.15 15.35
C THR A 205 10.36 -6.23 15.39
N ALA A 206 10.37 -7.22 14.49
CA ALA A 206 11.32 -8.36 14.58
C ALA A 206 12.79 -7.94 14.78
N GLN A 207 13.27 -6.93 14.05
CA GLN A 207 14.68 -6.54 14.05
C GLN A 207 15.06 -5.70 15.28
N ILE A 208 14.21 -4.73 15.67
CA ILE A 208 14.42 -3.94 16.90
C ILE A 208 14.33 -4.80 18.16
N ALA A 209 13.39 -5.75 18.22
CA ALA A 209 13.25 -6.67 19.33
C ALA A 209 14.49 -7.59 19.47
N ALA A 210 14.99 -8.13 18.35
CA ALA A 210 16.21 -8.94 18.37
C ALA A 210 17.46 -8.12 18.73
N GLY A 211 17.69 -6.99 18.07
CA GLY A 211 18.88 -6.17 18.28
C GLY A 211 18.99 -5.61 19.71
N LEU A 212 17.90 -5.05 20.24
CA LEU A 212 17.92 -4.47 21.59
C LEU A 212 17.90 -5.54 22.70
N ASN A 213 17.44 -6.77 22.44
CA ASN A 213 17.57 -7.89 23.38
C ASN A 213 19.04 -8.17 23.74
N TYR A 214 19.96 -8.12 22.76
CA TYR A 214 21.40 -8.24 23.00
C TYR A 214 22.07 -6.96 23.55
N THR A 215 21.27 -5.97 23.97
CA THR A 215 21.76 -4.70 24.53
C THR A 215 21.20 -4.44 25.93
N TYR A 216 19.93 -4.80 26.17
CA TYR A 216 19.22 -4.55 27.43
C TYR A 216 18.66 -5.82 28.12
N GLY A 217 18.68 -6.98 27.44
CA GLY A 217 18.12 -8.22 27.96
C GLY A 217 16.59 -8.25 27.89
N GLY A 218 16.04 -9.02 26.95
CA GLY A 218 14.60 -9.11 26.70
C GLY A 218 14.07 -7.98 25.82
N TRP A 219 12.76 -7.69 25.93
CA TRP A 219 12.14 -6.61 25.18
C TRP A 219 12.58 -5.25 25.76
N ALA A 220 13.22 -4.41 24.94
CA ALA A 220 13.68 -3.10 25.40
C ALA A 220 12.52 -2.12 25.62
N ASP A 221 12.48 -1.56 26.82
CA ASP A 221 11.46 -0.64 27.30
C ASP A 221 11.93 0.82 27.21
N GLY A 222 11.00 1.77 27.31
CA GLY A 222 11.28 3.20 27.24
C GLY A 222 10.39 4.03 28.17
N ASN A 223 10.79 5.27 28.44
CA ASN A 223 10.00 6.19 29.25
C ASN A 223 8.66 6.47 28.57
N SER A 224 7.63 6.74 29.39
CA SER A 224 6.32 7.17 28.89
C SER A 224 6.40 8.54 28.19
N PRO A 225 5.65 8.78 27.10
CA PRO A 225 5.59 10.10 26.44
C PRO A 225 5.19 11.27 27.35
N SER A 226 4.53 11.00 28.48
CA SER A 226 4.26 11.99 29.55
C SER A 226 5.52 12.49 30.25
N ASP A 227 6.56 11.67 30.35
CA ASP A 227 7.83 12.05 31.01
C ASP A 227 8.63 13.09 30.20
N ILE A 228 8.21 13.42 28.98
CA ILE A 228 8.73 14.54 28.17
C ILE A 228 8.54 15.89 28.88
N GLU A 229 7.66 15.97 29.88
CA GLU A 229 7.53 17.11 30.81
C GLU A 229 8.82 17.42 31.59
N ASN A 230 9.72 16.43 31.73
CA ASN A 230 11.00 16.54 32.42
C ASN A 230 12.20 16.70 31.45
N SER A 231 11.98 16.68 30.13
CA SER A 231 13.02 16.74 29.09
C SER A 231 13.43 18.17 28.73
N LYS A 232 14.66 18.34 28.22
CA LYS A 232 15.10 19.60 27.57
C LYS A 232 15.17 19.51 26.03
N LEU A 233 15.38 18.29 25.52
CA LEU A 233 15.47 17.96 24.11
C LEU A 233 14.67 16.68 23.85
N VAL A 234 13.96 16.62 22.73
CA VAL A 234 13.25 15.44 22.22
C VAL A 234 13.81 15.13 20.83
N VAL A 235 14.28 13.91 20.60
CA VAL A 235 14.82 13.47 19.30
C VAL A 235 14.09 12.21 18.83
N LEU A 236 13.43 12.29 17.66
CA LEU A 236 12.58 11.23 17.12
C LEU A 236 13.14 10.67 15.82
N PHE A 237 13.64 9.43 15.85
CA PHE A 237 14.14 8.70 14.67
C PHE A 237 13.00 7.90 14.03
N GLY A 238 12.47 8.37 12.91
CA GLY A 238 11.38 7.72 12.17
C GLY A 238 10.11 7.44 13.01
N ASN A 239 9.90 8.15 14.13
CA ASN A 239 8.74 7.96 15.00
C ASN A 239 7.63 8.94 14.61
N ASN A 240 6.51 8.39 14.16
CA ASN A 240 5.40 9.14 13.56
C ASN A 240 4.06 8.82 14.25
N PRO A 241 3.86 9.23 15.52
CA PRO A 241 2.59 9.09 16.20
C PRO A 241 1.44 9.79 15.47
N GLY A 242 1.67 10.91 14.80
CA GLY A 242 0.64 11.69 14.08
C GLY A 242 -0.14 10.93 13.00
N GLU A 243 0.41 9.87 12.40
CA GLU A 243 -0.34 8.95 11.53
C GLU A 243 -0.62 7.58 12.18
N THR A 244 0.22 7.13 13.12
CA THR A 244 0.10 5.79 13.72
C THR A 244 -0.81 5.76 14.96
N ARG A 245 -0.66 6.71 15.88
CA ARG A 245 -1.25 6.78 17.24
C ARG A 245 -1.91 8.16 17.50
N MET A 246 -2.84 8.51 16.60
CA MET A 246 -3.51 9.82 16.43
C MET A 246 -4.80 10.06 17.26
N SER A 247 -5.04 9.29 18.33
CA SER A 247 -6.23 9.41 19.20
C SER A 247 -5.88 10.06 20.54
N GLY A 248 -6.89 10.42 21.35
CA GLY A 248 -6.69 11.02 22.68
C GLY A 248 -5.83 10.16 23.60
N GLY A 249 -6.22 8.90 23.83
CA GLY A 249 -5.34 7.90 24.46
C GLY A 249 -4.29 7.33 23.49
N GLY A 250 -3.56 8.22 22.81
CA GLY A 250 -2.52 7.89 21.85
C GLY A 250 -1.34 8.84 21.98
N VAL A 251 -0.16 8.36 21.58
CA VAL A 251 1.14 9.02 21.79
C VAL A 251 1.20 10.44 21.26
N THR A 252 0.43 10.78 20.21
CA THR A 252 0.40 12.16 19.66
C THR A 252 -0.11 13.17 20.68
N TYR A 253 -1.17 12.86 21.43
CA TYR A 253 -1.74 13.79 22.40
C TYR A 253 -0.76 14.04 23.55
N TYR A 254 -0.21 12.97 24.11
CA TYR A 254 0.82 13.04 25.14
C TYR A 254 2.07 13.81 24.70
N LEU A 255 2.62 13.54 23.52
CA LEU A 255 3.80 14.22 23.01
C LEU A 255 3.60 15.76 22.95
N GLU A 256 2.44 16.21 22.49
CA GLU A 256 2.14 17.65 22.40
C GLU A 256 1.90 18.28 23.77
N GLN A 257 1.14 17.63 24.67
CA GLN A 257 0.88 18.17 26.02
C GLN A 257 2.14 18.17 26.89
N ALA A 258 2.92 17.09 26.88
CA ALA A 258 4.15 16.98 27.65
C ALA A 258 5.22 17.99 27.19
N ARG A 259 5.35 18.18 25.87
CA ARG A 259 6.26 19.19 25.30
C ARG A 259 5.77 20.62 25.51
N GLN A 260 4.47 20.89 25.51
CA GLN A 260 3.94 22.20 25.95
C GLN A 260 4.27 22.47 27.42
N LYS A 261 4.24 21.41 28.26
CA LYS A 261 4.81 21.38 29.62
C LYS A 261 6.27 21.86 29.67
N SER A 262 7.18 21.09 29.09
CA SER A 262 8.63 21.29 29.22
C SER A 262 9.22 22.41 28.36
N ASN A 263 8.54 22.82 27.30
CA ASN A 263 9.08 23.65 26.22
C ASN A 263 10.33 23.04 25.56
N ALA A 264 10.47 21.70 25.61
CA ALA A 264 11.61 20.99 25.06
C ALA A 264 11.73 21.14 23.53
N ARG A 265 12.94 21.38 23.03
CA ARG A 265 13.23 21.43 21.59
C ARG A 265 12.97 20.04 20.98
N MET A 266 12.22 19.95 19.88
CA MET A 266 11.90 18.69 19.19
C MET A 266 12.55 18.63 17.81
N ILE A 267 13.43 17.65 17.63
CA ILE A 267 14.13 17.34 16.37
C ILE A 267 13.60 16.02 15.81
N ILE A 268 13.18 16.01 14.54
CA ILE A 268 12.68 14.80 13.86
C ILE A 268 13.66 14.40 12.75
N ILE A 269 14.10 13.14 12.77
CA ILE A 269 15.03 12.55 11.80
C ILE A 269 14.25 11.50 11.00
N ASP A 270 13.91 11.81 9.75
CA ASP A 270 13.05 10.98 8.88
C ASP A 270 13.28 11.35 7.39
N PRO A 271 13.32 10.40 6.44
CA PRO A 271 13.37 10.70 4.99
C PRO A 271 12.14 11.46 4.45
N ARG A 272 11.05 11.52 5.22
CA ARG A 272 9.80 12.22 4.89
C ARG A 272 9.44 13.20 6.00
N TYR A 273 9.05 14.41 5.64
CA TYR A 273 8.50 15.38 6.57
C TYR A 273 7.10 14.91 7.00
N THR A 274 7.00 14.22 8.15
CA THR A 274 5.80 13.46 8.59
C THR A 274 4.66 14.35 9.10
N ASP A 275 3.50 13.78 9.44
CA ASP A 275 2.39 14.57 10.03
C ASP A 275 2.52 14.77 11.56
N THR A 276 3.50 14.12 12.19
CA THR A 276 3.98 14.54 13.53
C THR A 276 4.72 15.86 13.40
N GLY A 277 5.73 15.87 12.53
CA GLY A 277 6.49 17.05 12.13
C GLY A 277 5.77 17.90 11.08
N ALA A 278 4.57 18.40 11.38
CA ALA A 278 3.80 19.27 10.50
C ALA A 278 3.77 20.72 11.01
N GLY A 279 4.94 21.28 11.30
CA GLY A 279 5.07 22.61 11.93
C GLY A 279 4.81 22.58 13.44
N ARG A 280 5.23 21.49 14.10
CA ARG A 280 5.22 21.36 15.57
C ARG A 280 6.61 21.14 16.13
N GLU A 281 7.45 20.43 15.38
CA GLU A 281 8.88 20.30 15.55
C GLU A 281 9.61 21.65 15.45
N ASP A 282 10.78 21.74 16.06
CA ASP A 282 11.69 22.88 15.90
C ASP A 282 12.69 22.65 14.75
N GLU A 283 12.90 21.40 14.34
CA GLU A 283 13.77 21.03 13.23
C GLU A 283 13.40 19.66 12.62
N TRP A 284 13.36 19.57 11.29
CA TRP A 284 13.34 18.32 10.55
C TRP A 284 14.70 18.11 9.88
N ILE A 285 15.33 16.97 10.14
CA ILE A 285 16.61 16.57 9.56
C ILE A 285 16.33 15.46 8.52
N PRO A 286 16.38 15.79 7.20
CA PRO A 286 16.18 14.83 6.13
C PRO A 286 17.36 13.84 6.02
N ILE A 287 17.14 12.59 6.39
CA ILE A 287 18.13 11.50 6.30
C ILE A 287 17.81 10.55 5.13
N ARG A 288 18.82 9.95 4.48
CA ARG A 288 18.59 8.83 3.55
C ARG A 288 18.14 7.56 4.29
N PRO A 289 17.13 6.82 3.80
CA PRO A 289 16.67 5.58 4.42
C PRO A 289 17.82 4.59 4.65
N GLY A 290 17.85 3.94 5.82
CA GLY A 290 18.84 2.90 6.15
C GLY A 290 20.26 3.42 6.42
N THR A 291 20.45 4.72 6.63
CA THR A 291 21.77 5.35 6.90
C THR A 291 21.92 5.86 8.34
N ASP A 292 20.92 5.68 9.20
CA ASP A 292 20.86 6.14 10.59
C ASP A 292 22.11 5.74 11.39
N GLY A 293 22.57 4.48 11.28
CA GLY A 293 23.78 4.01 11.95
C GLY A 293 25.06 4.76 11.58
N ALA A 294 25.14 5.29 10.34
CA ALA A 294 26.26 6.13 9.92
C ALA A 294 26.17 7.54 10.52
N LEU A 295 24.96 8.15 10.56
CA LEU A 295 24.75 9.42 11.28
C LEU A 295 25.20 9.26 12.73
N ILE A 296 24.69 8.24 13.43
CA ILE A 296 24.90 8.07 14.87
C ILE A 296 26.36 7.79 15.19
N SER A 297 27.08 7.03 14.34
CA SER A 297 28.51 6.82 14.51
C SER A 297 29.31 8.14 14.44
N ALA A 298 28.88 9.11 13.61
CA ALA A 298 29.50 10.43 13.58
C ALA A 298 29.02 11.38 14.69
N LEU A 299 27.80 11.22 15.20
CA LEU A 299 27.37 11.90 16.43
C LEU A 299 28.22 11.42 17.62
N ALA A 300 28.43 10.10 17.73
CA ALA A 300 29.31 9.50 18.73
C ALA A 300 30.77 9.96 18.57
N TRP A 301 31.28 10.09 17.34
CA TRP A 301 32.63 10.61 17.07
C TRP A 301 32.82 12.00 17.66
N VAL A 302 31.91 12.94 17.36
CA VAL A 302 31.98 14.32 17.90
C VAL A 302 31.80 14.34 19.42
N MET A 303 30.90 13.51 19.98
CA MET A 303 30.74 13.41 21.45
C MET A 303 32.00 12.87 22.15
N ILE A 304 32.77 12.00 21.51
CA ILE A 304 34.01 11.43 22.05
C ILE A 304 35.16 12.44 21.93
N ASP A 305 35.29 13.12 20.79
CA ASP A 305 36.33 14.12 20.53
C ASP A 305 36.16 15.37 21.42
N GLU A 306 34.91 15.87 21.55
CA GLU A 306 34.58 17.03 22.38
C GLU A 306 34.31 16.68 23.86
N ASN A 307 34.51 15.42 24.27
CA ASN A 307 34.32 14.92 25.64
C ASN A 307 32.93 15.23 26.23
N LEU A 308 31.88 15.00 25.44
CA LEU A 308 30.46 15.17 25.80
C LEU A 308 29.80 13.87 26.31
N VAL A 309 30.53 12.76 26.34
CA VAL A 309 30.05 11.45 26.82
C VAL A 309 29.99 11.37 28.36
N ASP A 310 28.99 10.67 28.89
CA ASP A 310 28.88 10.34 30.31
C ASP A 310 29.75 9.12 30.65
N GLN A 311 31.06 9.34 30.76
CA GLN A 311 32.02 8.28 31.11
C GLN A 311 31.67 7.60 32.45
N ALA A 312 31.05 8.30 33.41
CA ALA A 312 30.64 7.73 34.69
C ALA A 312 29.43 6.79 34.56
N PHE A 313 28.50 7.08 33.64
CA PHE A 313 27.47 6.13 33.22
C PHE A 313 28.09 4.89 32.56
N LEU A 314 29.00 5.10 31.60
CA LEU A 314 29.58 4.03 30.80
C LEU A 314 30.42 3.07 31.65
N ASP A 315 31.31 3.59 32.51
CA ASP A 315 32.16 2.78 33.41
C ASP A 315 31.32 1.96 34.42
N LYS A 316 30.20 2.50 34.95
CA LYS A 316 29.37 1.81 35.95
C LYS A 316 28.35 0.85 35.34
N TYR A 317 27.58 1.27 34.32
CA TYR A 317 26.36 0.58 33.88
C TYR A 317 26.50 -0.21 32.57
N CYS A 318 27.63 -0.11 31.85
CA CYS A 318 27.80 -0.72 30.53
C CYS A 318 28.94 -1.76 30.46
N VAL A 319 28.95 -2.49 29.34
CA VAL A 319 30.01 -3.41 28.90
C VAL A 319 30.33 -3.14 27.42
N GLY A 320 31.60 -3.04 27.04
CA GLY A 320 32.06 -2.92 25.65
C GLY A 320 32.23 -1.51 25.07
N TYR A 321 32.28 -0.46 25.90
CA TYR A 321 32.53 0.91 25.41
C TYR A 321 34.02 1.17 25.12
N ASP A 322 34.88 0.84 26.08
CA ASP A 322 36.33 1.00 26.08
C ASP A 322 37.06 -0.25 26.60
N GLU A 323 38.40 -0.29 26.54
CA GLU A 323 39.21 -1.42 27.03
C GLU A 323 39.00 -1.74 28.53
N LYS A 324 38.49 -0.80 29.34
CA LYS A 324 38.18 -1.07 30.76
C LYS A 324 36.88 -1.86 30.92
N THR A 325 35.93 -1.62 30.02
CA THR A 325 34.55 -2.14 30.07
C THR A 325 34.33 -3.31 29.11
N LEU A 326 35.30 -3.61 28.24
CA LEU A 326 35.28 -4.73 27.31
C LEU A 326 35.32 -6.09 28.06
N PRO A 327 34.48 -7.09 27.69
CA PRO A 327 34.45 -8.38 28.38
C PRO A 327 35.66 -9.24 28.05
N ALA A 328 36.07 -10.09 28.99
CA ALA A 328 37.20 -11.00 28.82
C ALA A 328 36.99 -11.95 27.62
N GLY A 329 38.01 -12.09 26.78
CA GLY A 329 37.98 -12.91 25.56
C GLY A 329 37.61 -12.14 24.28
N ALA A 330 37.05 -10.93 24.38
CA ALA A 330 36.88 -10.06 23.22
C ALA A 330 38.25 -9.52 22.73
N PRO A 331 38.40 -9.22 21.42
CA PRO A 331 39.66 -8.76 20.86
C PRO A 331 40.00 -7.34 21.33
N ARG A 332 41.31 -7.06 21.50
CA ARG A 332 41.82 -5.71 21.76
C ARG A 332 41.37 -4.74 20.67
N ASN A 333 41.04 -3.49 21.03
CA ASN A 333 40.36 -2.51 20.19
C ASN A 333 38.96 -2.98 19.65
N GLY A 334 38.39 -4.07 20.19
CA GLY A 334 37.07 -4.59 19.83
C GLY A 334 35.90 -3.85 20.48
N HIS A 335 36.16 -2.74 21.17
CA HIS A 335 35.16 -1.94 21.88
C HIS A 335 34.63 -0.77 21.02
N TYR A 336 33.45 -0.25 21.35
CA TYR A 336 32.75 0.75 20.52
C TYR A 336 33.58 2.02 20.26
N LYS A 337 34.26 2.56 21.28
CA LYS A 337 35.11 3.75 21.13
C LYS A 337 36.22 3.57 20.10
N ALA A 338 36.79 2.38 19.94
CA ALA A 338 37.80 2.10 18.92
C ALA A 338 37.19 1.98 17.52
N TYR A 339 36.02 1.35 17.38
CA TYR A 339 35.26 1.34 16.11
C TYR A 339 34.95 2.76 15.62
N ILE A 340 34.51 3.66 16.52
CA ILE A 340 34.20 5.05 16.19
C ILE A 340 35.46 5.86 15.81
N LEU A 341 36.54 5.72 16.57
CA LEU A 341 37.79 6.45 16.33
C LEU A 341 38.66 5.88 15.18
N GLY A 342 38.21 4.83 14.48
CA GLY A 342 38.98 4.21 13.39
C GLY A 342 40.17 3.37 13.86
N GLN A 343 40.11 2.88 15.09
CA GLN A 343 41.14 2.06 15.75
C GLN A 343 40.75 0.57 15.80
N GLY A 344 39.48 0.25 15.49
CA GLY A 344 38.97 -1.12 15.32
C GLY A 344 39.21 -1.69 13.92
N ALA A 345 38.62 -2.86 13.64
CA ALA A 345 38.95 -3.69 12.47
C ALA A 345 38.87 -3.01 11.10
N ASP A 346 37.91 -2.09 10.87
CA ASP A 346 37.77 -1.41 9.58
C ASP A 346 38.76 -0.24 9.36
N SER A 347 39.50 0.18 10.39
CA SER A 347 40.47 1.29 10.36
C SER A 347 39.93 2.64 9.85
N ILE A 348 38.60 2.86 9.87
CA ILE A 348 37.97 4.09 9.35
C ILE A 348 37.41 4.92 10.51
N ALA A 349 37.95 6.12 10.71
CA ALA A 349 37.36 7.06 11.67
C ALA A 349 35.98 7.52 11.18
N LYS A 350 34.97 7.45 12.05
CA LYS A 350 33.56 7.68 11.70
C LYS A 350 33.21 9.18 11.71
N THR A 351 34.00 10.01 11.04
CA THR A 351 33.89 11.47 11.13
C THR A 351 32.60 12.02 10.50
N PRO A 352 32.20 13.27 10.82
CA PRO A 352 31.11 13.98 10.15
C PRO A 352 31.22 14.01 8.62
N GLU A 353 32.43 14.10 8.03
CA GLU A 353 32.66 14.09 6.58
C GLU A 353 32.43 12.71 5.95
N TRP A 354 32.70 11.63 6.70
CA TRP A 354 32.38 10.27 6.31
C TRP A 354 30.86 10.06 6.32
N ALA A 355 30.19 10.39 7.43
CA ALA A 355 28.74 10.23 7.55
C ALA A 355 27.95 11.14 6.61
N SER A 356 28.43 12.36 6.34
CA SER A 356 27.75 13.31 5.44
C SER A 356 27.58 12.75 4.02
N LYS A 357 28.62 12.09 3.49
CA LYS A 357 28.58 11.44 2.16
C LYS A 357 27.53 10.33 2.09
N ILE A 358 27.41 9.54 3.16
CA ILE A 358 26.50 8.38 3.26
C ILE A 358 25.06 8.84 3.49
N THR A 359 24.84 9.69 4.49
CA THR A 359 23.50 10.11 4.98
C THR A 359 22.84 11.19 4.12
N GLY A 360 23.64 12.01 3.42
CA GLY A 360 23.19 13.23 2.75
C GLY A 360 23.04 14.45 3.65
N ILE A 361 23.32 14.34 4.95
CA ILE A 361 23.19 15.44 5.93
C ILE A 361 24.48 16.30 5.90
N PRO A 362 24.41 17.64 5.93
CA PRO A 362 25.61 18.49 5.98
C PRO A 362 26.51 18.26 7.20
N VAL A 363 27.82 18.36 7.01
CA VAL A 363 28.87 18.18 8.04
C VAL A 363 28.62 19.04 9.28
N ASP A 364 28.34 20.33 9.09
CA ASP A 364 28.08 21.26 10.20
C ASP A 364 26.80 20.92 10.97
N ARG A 365 25.78 20.39 10.27
CA ARG A 365 24.51 19.95 10.85
C ARG A 365 24.69 18.67 11.68
N ILE A 366 25.60 17.75 11.29
CA ILE A 366 25.99 16.60 12.10
C ILE A 366 26.69 17.06 13.39
N ILE A 367 27.69 17.94 13.28
CA ILE A 367 28.43 18.47 14.45
C ILE A 367 27.50 19.20 15.43
N LYS A 368 26.63 20.09 14.93
CA LYS A 368 25.63 20.80 15.75
C LYS A 368 24.70 19.82 16.47
N LEU A 369 24.24 18.76 15.79
CA LEU A 369 23.31 17.77 16.38
C LEU A 369 23.99 16.97 17.49
N ALA A 370 25.27 16.62 17.32
CA ALA A 370 26.04 15.93 18.34
C ALA A 370 26.20 16.79 19.60
N ARG A 371 26.48 18.09 19.43
CA ARG A 371 26.58 19.06 20.53
C ARG A 371 25.24 19.29 21.23
N GLU A 372 24.14 19.43 20.48
CA GLU A 372 22.79 19.56 21.04
C GLU A 372 22.42 18.34 21.89
N ILE A 373 22.65 17.11 21.39
CA ILE A 373 22.34 15.87 22.12
C ILE A 373 23.27 15.67 23.31
N GLY A 374 24.59 15.84 23.14
CA GLY A 374 25.58 15.66 24.21
C GLY A 374 25.45 16.66 25.35
N SER A 375 24.99 17.88 25.06
CA SER A 375 24.77 18.93 26.08
C SER A 375 23.40 18.85 26.76
N ALA A 376 22.42 18.16 26.17
CA ALA A 376 21.06 18.09 26.68
C ALA A 376 20.89 16.99 27.73
N LYS A 377 20.86 17.39 29.01
CA LYS A 377 20.49 16.53 30.14
C LYS A 377 19.30 17.10 30.93
N PRO A 378 18.15 16.42 30.99
CA PRO A 378 17.79 15.19 30.28
C PRO A 378 17.43 15.41 28.78
N ALA A 379 17.56 14.35 27.97
CA ALA A 379 17.06 14.30 26.60
C ALA A 379 16.29 13.00 26.31
N PHE A 380 15.07 13.14 25.78
CA PHE A 380 14.21 12.03 25.37
C PHE A 380 14.54 11.65 23.92
N ILE A 381 15.31 10.59 23.73
CA ILE A 381 15.70 10.08 22.42
C ILE A 381 14.88 8.82 22.16
N SER A 382 14.15 8.72 21.05
CA SER A 382 13.30 7.56 20.76
C SER A 382 13.23 7.22 19.28
N GLN A 383 13.10 5.92 18.99
CA GLN A 383 12.95 5.39 17.63
C GLN A 383 11.56 4.81 17.37
N GLY A 384 11.04 5.06 16.18
CA GLY A 384 9.88 4.35 15.64
C GLY A 384 10.26 2.97 15.09
N TRP A 385 9.28 2.26 14.55
CA TRP A 385 9.51 0.97 13.86
C TRP A 385 9.93 1.12 12.38
N GLY A 386 10.20 2.35 11.93
CA GLY A 386 10.64 2.67 10.57
C GLY A 386 12.11 2.32 10.29
N PRO A 387 13.09 2.77 11.11
CA PRO A 387 14.51 2.52 10.87
C PRO A 387 14.87 1.02 10.91
N GLN A 388 14.22 0.24 11.78
CA GLN A 388 14.45 -1.21 11.90
C GLN A 388 13.86 -2.06 10.75
N ARG A 389 13.26 -1.45 9.71
CA ARG A 389 12.71 -2.16 8.53
C ARG A 389 13.64 -2.19 7.33
N HIS A 390 14.93 -1.89 7.51
CA HIS A 390 15.97 -2.09 6.49
C HIS A 390 16.63 -3.46 6.61
N SER A 391 17.58 -3.77 5.71
CA SER A 391 18.41 -4.98 5.67
C SER A 391 19.38 -5.13 6.84
N ASN A 392 19.57 -4.06 7.62
CA ASN A 392 20.53 -3.89 8.72
C ASN A 392 19.83 -3.44 10.02
N GLY A 393 18.52 -3.68 10.15
CA GLY A 393 17.65 -3.02 11.12
C GLY A 393 17.99 -3.37 12.58
N GLU A 394 18.58 -4.54 12.85
CA GLU A 394 19.06 -4.90 14.19
C GLU A 394 20.20 -3.98 14.64
N LEU A 395 21.18 -3.76 13.76
CA LEU A 395 22.33 -2.88 14.00
C LEU A 395 21.89 -1.41 14.12
N VAL A 396 21.01 -0.95 13.22
CA VAL A 396 20.41 0.40 13.28
C VAL A 396 19.67 0.62 14.61
N SER A 397 18.93 -0.37 15.09
CA SER A 397 18.17 -0.27 16.34
C SER A 397 19.08 -0.10 17.56
N ARG A 398 20.15 -0.91 17.65
CA ARG A 398 21.18 -0.79 18.68
C ARG A 398 21.95 0.53 18.57
N ALA A 399 22.23 0.98 17.35
CA ALA A 399 22.90 2.27 17.11
C ALA A 399 22.09 3.43 17.67
N ILE A 400 20.77 3.53 17.42
CA ILE A 400 19.96 4.65 17.96
C ILE A 400 19.95 4.65 19.50
N ALA A 401 19.96 3.46 20.13
CA ALA A 401 20.10 3.35 21.59
C ALA A 401 21.45 3.89 22.12
N MET A 402 22.52 3.85 21.32
CA MET A 402 23.83 4.39 21.75
C MET A 402 23.78 5.87 22.10
N LEU A 403 22.91 6.68 21.50
CA LEU A 403 22.82 8.11 21.85
C LEU A 403 22.38 8.31 23.31
N SER A 404 21.41 7.52 23.78
CA SER A 404 20.96 7.54 25.19
C SER A 404 21.99 6.94 26.14
N ILE A 405 22.71 5.90 25.71
CA ILE A 405 23.75 5.22 26.49
C ILE A 405 24.97 6.15 26.68
N LEU A 406 25.47 6.76 25.60
CA LEU A 406 26.62 7.67 25.60
C LEU A 406 26.37 8.94 26.43
N THR A 407 25.13 9.41 26.52
CA THR A 407 24.77 10.63 27.28
C THR A 407 24.20 10.33 28.67
N GLY A 408 24.04 9.05 29.04
CA GLY A 408 23.54 8.64 30.38
C GLY A 408 22.06 8.91 30.64
N ASN A 409 21.24 9.02 29.58
CA ASN A 409 19.80 9.30 29.61
C ASN A 409 18.91 8.08 29.91
N VAL A 410 19.49 6.90 30.17
CA VAL A 410 18.76 5.68 30.56
C VAL A 410 18.41 5.69 32.05
N GLY A 411 17.17 5.35 32.41
CA GLY A 411 16.73 5.19 33.80
C GLY A 411 16.54 6.49 34.59
N ILE A 412 16.37 7.63 33.91
CA ILE A 412 16.13 8.94 34.53
C ILE A 412 14.87 9.60 33.96
N HIS A 413 14.23 10.46 34.76
CA HIS A 413 13.16 11.34 34.29
C HIS A 413 13.65 12.30 33.19
N GLY A 414 12.81 12.53 32.19
CA GLY A 414 13.09 13.34 31.00
C GLY A 414 14.04 12.69 30.00
N GLY A 415 14.59 11.52 30.33
CA GLY A 415 15.42 10.71 29.46
C GLY A 415 14.61 9.71 28.63
N ASN A 416 15.31 8.77 28.01
CA ASN A 416 14.74 7.52 27.47
C ASN A 416 15.89 6.55 27.17
N SER A 417 15.61 5.25 27.06
CA SER A 417 16.57 4.20 26.66
C SER A 417 17.07 4.29 25.21
N GLY A 418 16.49 5.17 24.39
CA GLY A 418 16.69 5.17 22.92
C GLY A 418 15.86 4.11 22.19
N ALA A 419 15.09 3.28 22.91
CA ALA A 419 14.08 2.40 22.34
C ALA A 419 12.81 3.18 21.95
N ARG A 420 11.73 2.45 21.62
CA ARG A 420 10.41 3.03 21.40
C ARG A 420 9.80 3.56 22.72
N GLU A 421 8.87 4.50 22.63
CA GLU A 421 8.11 4.99 23.79
C GLU A 421 7.34 3.89 24.54
N GLY A 422 7.45 3.88 25.88
CA GLY A 422 6.71 2.98 26.76
C GLY A 422 5.38 3.56 27.27
N SER A 423 4.74 2.88 28.22
CA SER A 423 3.47 3.32 28.82
C SER A 423 3.11 2.52 30.07
N TYR A 424 2.46 3.18 31.04
CA TYR A 424 1.86 2.51 32.19
C TYR A 424 0.82 1.45 31.75
N SER A 425 0.75 0.31 32.46
CA SER A 425 -0.13 -0.82 32.13
C SER A 425 -0.80 -1.42 33.37
N LEU A 426 -2.10 -1.69 33.28
CA LEU A 426 -2.86 -2.38 34.32
C LEU A 426 -2.67 -3.91 34.29
N PRO A 427 -2.53 -4.60 35.45
CA PRO A 427 -2.34 -6.05 35.54
C PRO A 427 -3.66 -6.84 35.37
N PHE A 428 -4.42 -6.54 34.33
CA PHE A 428 -5.71 -7.17 34.05
C PHE A 428 -5.52 -8.56 33.41
N VAL A 429 -6.22 -9.57 33.92
CA VAL A 429 -6.01 -10.98 33.59
C VAL A 429 -6.67 -11.36 32.25
N ARG A 430 -6.06 -12.29 31.52
CA ARG A 430 -6.44 -12.69 30.15
C ARG A 430 -6.65 -14.19 30.03
N MET A 431 -7.35 -14.61 28.96
CA MET A 431 -7.57 -16.02 28.61
C MET A 431 -6.26 -16.83 28.70
N PRO A 432 -6.19 -17.87 29.55
CA PRO A 432 -5.02 -18.71 29.65
C PRO A 432 -4.89 -19.63 28.43
N THR A 433 -3.67 -19.80 27.95
CA THR A 433 -3.32 -20.80 26.93
C THR A 433 -2.48 -21.90 27.55
N LEU A 434 -2.67 -23.13 27.04
CA LEU A 434 -1.86 -24.28 27.45
C LEU A 434 -0.46 -24.19 26.85
N GLU A 435 0.51 -24.91 27.41
CA GLU A 435 1.83 -25.10 26.82
C GLU A 435 1.74 -25.75 25.43
N ASN A 436 2.60 -25.34 24.49
CA ASN A 436 2.74 -25.99 23.19
C ASN A 436 3.81 -27.10 23.30
N PRO A 437 3.47 -28.39 23.10
CA PRO A 437 4.48 -29.46 23.12
C PRO A 437 5.56 -29.31 22.04
N VAL A 438 5.23 -28.66 20.92
CA VAL A 438 6.18 -28.39 19.82
C VAL A 438 7.05 -27.20 20.19
N GLN A 439 8.31 -27.49 20.54
CA GLN A 439 9.34 -26.47 20.85
C GLN A 439 9.93 -25.84 19.58
N THR A 440 9.82 -26.53 18.44
CA THR A 440 10.35 -26.09 17.15
C THR A 440 9.68 -24.79 16.70
N SER A 441 10.47 -23.81 16.26
CA SER A 441 9.95 -22.55 15.71
C SER A 441 10.83 -21.93 14.64
N ILE A 442 10.19 -21.16 13.77
CA ILE A 442 10.81 -20.41 12.65
C ILE A 442 10.57 -18.90 12.79
N SER A 443 11.25 -18.09 12.00
CA SER A 443 10.88 -16.67 11.84
C SER A 443 9.50 -16.56 11.19
N MET A 444 8.70 -15.59 11.64
CA MET A 444 7.39 -15.25 11.06
C MET A 444 7.43 -14.88 9.56
N PHE A 445 8.61 -14.58 9.02
CA PHE A 445 8.85 -14.18 7.63
C PHE A 445 9.23 -15.37 6.72
N MET A 446 9.78 -16.44 7.30
CA MET A 446 10.30 -17.61 6.57
C MET A 446 9.23 -18.68 6.29
N TRP A 447 7.96 -18.42 6.62
CA TRP A 447 6.88 -19.43 6.54
C TRP A 447 6.61 -19.96 5.13
N THR A 448 6.83 -19.18 4.05
CA THR A 448 6.69 -19.71 2.68
C THR A 448 7.85 -20.62 2.30
N ASP A 449 9.04 -20.38 2.86
CA ASP A 449 10.21 -21.24 2.65
C ASP A 449 10.05 -22.54 3.47
N ALA A 450 9.39 -22.47 4.62
CA ALA A 450 8.96 -23.66 5.34
C ALA A 450 7.84 -24.47 4.62
N ILE A 451 7.11 -23.87 3.66
CA ILE A 451 6.25 -24.59 2.72
C ILE A 451 7.07 -25.18 1.56
N GLU A 452 7.96 -24.39 0.95
CA GLU A 452 8.62 -24.72 -0.33
C GLU A 452 9.87 -25.61 -0.18
N ARG A 453 10.66 -25.41 0.88
CA ARG A 453 11.96 -26.05 1.14
C ARG A 453 12.18 -26.40 2.62
N GLY A 454 11.10 -26.62 3.38
CA GLY A 454 11.15 -26.69 4.85
C GLY A 454 12.18 -27.69 5.42
N ALA A 455 12.30 -28.87 4.83
CA ALA A 455 13.25 -29.92 5.25
C ALA A 455 14.74 -29.54 5.07
N GLU A 456 15.04 -28.46 4.35
CA GLU A 456 16.40 -27.92 4.15
C GLU A 456 16.76 -26.84 5.19
N MET A 457 15.78 -26.27 5.90
CA MET A 457 15.99 -25.08 6.75
C MET A 457 16.74 -25.42 8.04
N THR A 458 17.86 -24.73 8.31
CA THR A 458 18.72 -24.98 9.49
C THR A 458 18.69 -23.86 10.54
N ALA A 459 19.19 -24.14 11.74
CA ALA A 459 19.36 -23.16 12.81
C ALA A 459 20.37 -22.04 12.43
N THR A 460 21.52 -22.42 11.88
CA THR A 460 22.64 -21.54 11.49
C THR A 460 22.33 -20.61 10.32
N ARG A 461 21.55 -21.07 9.35
CA ARG A 461 21.29 -20.34 8.08
C ARG A 461 19.92 -19.68 8.06
N ASP A 462 18.88 -20.45 8.37
CA ASP A 462 17.47 -20.03 8.27
C ASP A 462 16.88 -19.58 9.62
N GLY A 463 17.62 -19.75 10.72
CA GLY A 463 17.20 -19.34 12.06
C GLY A 463 16.14 -20.25 12.69
N VAL A 464 16.11 -21.54 12.37
CA VAL A 464 15.28 -22.52 13.11
C VAL A 464 15.69 -22.54 14.58
N ARG A 465 14.72 -22.67 15.49
CA ARG A 465 14.94 -22.77 16.94
C ARG A 465 14.28 -24.01 17.51
N GLY A 466 14.85 -24.57 18.57
CA GLY A 466 14.39 -25.81 19.22
C GLY A 466 14.93 -27.10 18.60
N LYS A 467 15.47 -27.03 17.37
CA LYS A 467 16.14 -28.10 16.63
C LYS A 467 17.21 -27.50 15.71
N GLU A 468 18.18 -28.31 15.29
CA GLU A 468 19.19 -27.95 14.28
C GLU A 468 18.60 -27.67 12.89
N LYS A 469 17.43 -28.26 12.59
CA LYS A 469 16.68 -28.05 11.36
C LYS A 469 15.18 -28.27 11.55
N LEU A 470 14.38 -27.86 10.56
CA LEU A 470 12.97 -28.22 10.47
C LEU A 470 12.83 -29.61 9.79
N ASP A 471 12.03 -30.51 10.35
CA ASP A 471 11.92 -31.89 9.86
C ASP A 471 10.88 -32.10 8.77
N VAL A 472 9.78 -31.33 8.81
CA VAL A 472 8.65 -31.44 7.86
C VAL A 472 8.24 -30.05 7.33
N PRO A 473 7.79 -29.95 6.06
CA PRO A 473 7.26 -28.70 5.54
C PRO A 473 5.87 -28.39 6.13
N ILE A 474 5.49 -27.11 6.10
CA ILE A 474 4.15 -26.66 6.50
C ILE A 474 3.13 -27.17 5.47
N LYS A 475 2.20 -28.02 5.91
CA LYS A 475 1.07 -28.50 5.10
C LYS A 475 -0.25 -27.80 5.42
N MET A 476 -0.48 -27.39 6.67
CA MET A 476 -1.69 -26.65 7.07
C MET A 476 -1.35 -25.26 7.59
N VAL A 477 -2.13 -24.25 7.18
CA VAL A 477 -2.01 -22.87 7.69
C VAL A 477 -3.33 -22.36 8.27
N TRP A 478 -3.30 -22.00 9.54
CA TRP A 478 -4.32 -21.19 10.20
C TRP A 478 -4.00 -19.69 10.03
N ASN A 479 -4.95 -18.91 9.50
CA ASN A 479 -4.84 -17.45 9.41
C ASN A 479 -6.09 -16.80 10.05
N TYR A 480 -5.98 -16.47 11.35
CA TYR A 480 -7.01 -15.75 12.11
C TYR A 480 -6.71 -14.24 12.14
N ALA A 481 -7.70 -13.42 11.76
CA ALA A 481 -7.61 -11.96 11.71
C ALA A 481 -6.37 -11.43 10.96
N GLY A 482 -5.86 -12.20 9.99
CA GLY A 482 -4.64 -11.92 9.24
C GLY A 482 -4.92 -11.59 7.78
N ASN A 483 -4.23 -10.58 7.26
CA ASN A 483 -4.12 -10.33 5.81
C ASN A 483 -2.66 -10.54 5.38
N CYS A 484 -2.01 -11.52 6.01
CA CYS A 484 -0.56 -11.68 6.04
C CYS A 484 -0.09 -12.91 5.26
N LEU A 485 -0.99 -13.80 4.85
CA LEU A 485 -0.70 -14.80 3.80
C LEU A 485 -0.28 -14.15 2.47
N ILE A 486 -0.67 -12.90 2.24
CA ILE A 486 -0.35 -12.15 1.01
C ILE A 486 -0.07 -10.67 1.34
N ASN A 487 -1.07 -9.92 1.80
CA ASN A 487 -1.03 -8.45 1.67
C ASN A 487 0.06 -7.75 2.52
N GLN A 488 0.44 -8.32 3.65
CA GLN A 488 1.52 -7.82 4.51
C GLN A 488 2.84 -8.58 4.36
N HIS A 489 2.85 -9.67 3.59
CA HIS A 489 4.06 -10.43 3.31
C HIS A 489 4.75 -9.94 2.04
N SER A 490 6.07 -10.01 2.02
CA SER A 490 6.88 -9.46 0.91
C SER A 490 6.99 -10.43 -0.26
N GLN A 491 7.25 -9.91 -1.46
CA GLN A 491 7.11 -10.65 -2.71
C GLN A 491 5.74 -11.33 -2.85
N ILE A 492 4.68 -10.51 -2.86
CA ILE A 492 3.29 -10.96 -3.08
C ILE A 492 3.16 -11.92 -4.28
N ASN A 493 3.91 -11.69 -5.37
CA ASN A 493 3.89 -12.52 -6.56
C ASN A 493 4.47 -13.92 -6.33
N ARG A 494 5.66 -14.03 -5.70
CA ARG A 494 6.22 -15.34 -5.29
C ARG A 494 5.27 -16.07 -4.36
N THR A 495 4.72 -15.37 -3.38
CA THR A 495 3.80 -15.98 -2.40
C THR A 495 2.52 -16.48 -3.06
N HIS A 496 1.96 -15.74 -4.02
CA HIS A 496 0.82 -16.19 -4.82
C HIS A 496 1.14 -17.49 -5.57
N ASP A 497 2.32 -17.57 -6.20
CA ASP A 497 2.75 -18.73 -7.00
C ASP A 497 3.04 -19.97 -6.12
N ILE A 498 3.65 -19.81 -4.94
CA ILE A 498 3.81 -20.90 -3.94
C ILE A 498 2.43 -21.43 -3.51
N LEU A 499 1.48 -20.53 -3.22
CA LEU A 499 0.15 -20.92 -2.77
C LEU A 499 -0.77 -21.44 -3.89
N GLN A 500 -0.36 -21.42 -5.16
CA GLN A 500 -1.11 -22.14 -6.22
C GLN A 500 -0.97 -23.67 -6.11
N ASP A 501 0.10 -24.16 -5.48
CA ASP A 501 0.36 -25.60 -5.37
C ASP A 501 -0.31 -26.19 -4.12
N ASP A 502 -1.51 -26.73 -4.32
CA ASP A 502 -2.30 -27.44 -3.32
C ASP A 502 -1.58 -28.70 -2.75
N LYS A 503 -0.46 -29.16 -3.33
CA LYS A 503 0.36 -30.26 -2.78
C LYS A 503 1.45 -29.76 -1.82
N LYS A 504 1.92 -28.52 -2.00
CA LYS A 504 2.90 -27.89 -1.10
C LYS A 504 2.23 -27.53 0.22
N CYS A 505 1.10 -26.84 0.16
CA CYS A 505 0.23 -26.57 1.31
C CYS A 505 -1.17 -27.10 1.02
N GLU A 506 -1.64 -28.06 1.81
CA GLU A 506 -2.84 -28.87 1.58
C GLU A 506 -4.12 -28.23 2.14
N MET A 507 -4.02 -27.39 3.17
CA MET A 507 -5.17 -26.77 3.82
C MET A 507 -4.85 -25.38 4.39
N ILE A 508 -5.56 -24.35 3.92
CA ILE A 508 -5.50 -22.98 4.41
C ILE A 508 -6.88 -22.62 4.97
N VAL A 509 -6.97 -22.43 6.30
CA VAL A 509 -8.19 -21.99 6.97
C VAL A 509 -8.07 -20.52 7.34
N VAL A 510 -8.97 -19.68 6.80
CA VAL A 510 -9.02 -18.25 7.12
C VAL A 510 -10.24 -17.95 7.99
N ILE A 511 -10.00 -17.20 9.06
CA ILE A 511 -11.04 -16.64 9.92
C ILE A 511 -10.88 -15.11 9.91
N ASP A 512 -11.83 -14.41 9.31
CA ASP A 512 -11.81 -12.93 9.14
C ASP A 512 -13.24 -12.37 9.32
N ASN A 513 -13.37 -11.05 9.42
CA ASN A 513 -14.66 -10.39 9.28
C ASN A 513 -14.99 -10.08 7.79
N HIS A 514 -13.99 -9.92 6.91
CA HIS A 514 -14.15 -9.44 5.53
C HIS A 514 -13.40 -10.30 4.50
N MET A 515 -13.80 -10.21 3.23
CA MET A 515 -13.08 -10.80 2.08
C MET A 515 -11.80 -10.01 1.79
N THR A 516 -10.80 -10.14 2.67
CA THR A 516 -9.46 -9.57 2.51
C THR A 516 -8.69 -10.25 1.36
N SER A 517 -7.58 -9.65 0.91
CA SER A 517 -6.75 -10.22 -0.15
C SER A 517 -6.19 -11.61 0.22
N SER A 518 -5.93 -11.88 1.50
CA SER A 518 -5.60 -13.22 2.01
C SER A 518 -6.82 -14.16 2.14
N ALA A 519 -8.01 -13.67 2.47
CA ALA A 519 -9.22 -14.51 2.52
C ALA A 519 -9.52 -15.22 1.20
N LYS A 520 -9.13 -14.65 0.05
CA LYS A 520 -9.24 -15.26 -1.28
C LYS A 520 -8.39 -16.53 -1.48
N TYR A 521 -7.43 -16.80 -0.61
CA TYR A 521 -6.53 -17.97 -0.66
C TYR A 521 -6.94 -19.09 0.30
N ALA A 522 -8.03 -18.90 1.06
CA ALA A 522 -8.59 -19.93 1.90
C ALA A 522 -9.11 -21.12 1.08
N ASP A 523 -8.99 -22.33 1.62
CA ASP A 523 -9.76 -23.49 1.18
C ASP A 523 -11.10 -23.57 1.93
N ILE A 524 -11.07 -23.25 3.23
CA ILE A 524 -12.24 -23.04 4.09
C ILE A 524 -12.16 -21.64 4.72
N LEU A 525 -13.22 -20.85 4.53
CA LEU A 525 -13.32 -19.46 4.96
C LEU A 525 -14.47 -19.29 5.95
N LEU A 526 -14.16 -18.87 7.18
CA LEU A 526 -15.13 -18.77 8.29
C LEU A 526 -15.41 -17.30 8.67
N PRO A 527 -16.69 -16.89 8.83
CA PRO A 527 -17.07 -15.53 9.20
C PRO A 527 -17.07 -15.31 10.72
N ASP A 528 -16.08 -14.58 11.25
CA ASP A 528 -16.04 -14.18 12.66
C ASP A 528 -16.87 -12.91 12.92
N CYS A 529 -17.38 -12.79 14.13
CA CYS A 529 -18.08 -11.61 14.67
C CYS A 529 -17.12 -10.43 14.88
N THR A 530 -17.53 -9.21 14.55
CA THR A 530 -16.76 -8.01 14.92
C THR A 530 -16.86 -7.75 16.42
N ALA A 531 -15.98 -6.89 16.96
CA ALA A 531 -16.02 -6.43 18.36
C ALA A 531 -17.28 -5.61 18.74
N SER A 532 -18.25 -5.46 17.83
CA SER A 532 -19.59 -4.88 18.09
C SER A 532 -20.72 -5.91 18.06
N GLU A 533 -20.44 -7.14 17.63
CA GLU A 533 -21.36 -8.27 17.51
C GLU A 533 -21.19 -9.29 18.66
N GLN A 534 -20.18 -9.13 19.52
CA GLN A 534 -19.87 -9.99 20.66
C GLN A 534 -19.39 -9.19 21.88
N MET A 535 -19.25 -9.87 23.02
CA MET A 535 -18.82 -9.29 24.29
C MET A 535 -17.38 -9.69 24.62
N ASP A 536 -16.54 -8.73 25.06
CA ASP A 536 -15.13 -8.98 25.41
C ASP A 536 -14.50 -7.87 26.29
N PHE A 537 -13.32 -8.14 26.87
CA PHE A 537 -12.45 -7.11 27.45
C PHE A 537 -11.36 -6.68 26.44
N CYS A 538 -11.23 -5.37 26.23
CA CYS A 538 -10.25 -4.81 25.29
C CYS A 538 -9.14 -4.06 26.04
N LEU A 539 -7.90 -4.48 25.78
CA LEU A 539 -6.67 -4.17 26.52
C LEU A 539 -5.52 -3.75 25.56
N ASP A 540 -4.29 -3.60 26.07
CA ASP A 540 -3.09 -3.13 25.36
C ASP A 540 -3.21 -1.67 24.85
N ALA A 541 -3.64 -0.76 25.70
CA ALA A 541 -3.60 0.67 25.43
C ALA A 541 -2.21 1.25 25.81
N SER A 542 -1.51 1.83 24.83
CA SER A 542 -0.21 2.51 24.98
C SER A 542 -0.44 4.03 25.03
N CYS A 543 -0.58 4.55 26.24
CA CYS A 543 -1.12 5.89 26.49
C CYS A 543 -0.45 6.54 27.71
N GLY A 544 0.84 6.88 27.57
CA GLY A 544 1.58 7.68 28.54
C GLY A 544 1.53 7.10 29.94
N ASN A 545 1.04 7.92 30.88
CA ASN A 545 0.83 7.58 32.28
C ASN A 545 -0.65 7.35 32.65
N MET A 546 -1.56 7.09 31.70
CA MET A 546 -2.96 6.76 31.99
C MET A 546 -3.40 5.50 31.24
N SER A 547 -3.38 4.36 31.92
CA SER A 547 -3.84 3.08 31.35
C SER A 547 -5.36 2.94 31.49
N TYR A 548 -5.98 2.15 30.60
CA TYR A 548 -7.41 1.86 30.69
C TYR A 548 -7.78 0.46 30.15
N VAL A 549 -8.90 -0.06 30.66
CA VAL A 549 -9.54 -1.31 30.21
C VAL A 549 -10.95 -0.99 29.73
N ILE A 550 -11.38 -1.61 28.62
CA ILE A 550 -12.71 -1.37 28.03
C ILE A 550 -13.54 -2.65 28.11
N PHE A 551 -14.75 -2.53 28.66
CA PHE A 551 -15.80 -3.53 28.52
C PHE A 551 -16.46 -3.33 27.14
N ALA A 552 -16.07 -4.14 26.15
CA ALA A 552 -16.75 -4.18 24.87
C ALA A 552 -18.02 -5.02 25.01
N GLY A 553 -19.18 -4.36 25.06
CA GLY A 553 -20.48 -5.01 25.05
C GLY A 553 -20.95 -5.37 23.64
N GLN A 554 -21.81 -6.38 23.56
CA GLN A 554 -22.53 -6.70 22.33
C GLN A 554 -23.51 -5.56 21.99
N ALA A 555 -23.10 -4.69 21.06
CA ALA A 555 -23.90 -3.56 20.61
C ALA A 555 -25.04 -3.98 19.68
N ILE A 556 -24.78 -4.96 18.80
CA ILE A 556 -25.76 -5.58 17.91
C ILE A 556 -25.65 -7.10 17.97
N LYS A 557 -26.70 -7.82 17.57
CA LYS A 557 -26.61 -9.28 17.37
C LYS A 557 -25.64 -9.60 16.23
N PRO A 558 -24.97 -10.78 16.25
CA PRO A 558 -24.24 -11.30 15.10
C PRO A 558 -25.08 -11.22 13.82
N ARG A 559 -24.51 -10.66 12.76
CA ARG A 559 -25.20 -10.53 11.47
C ARG A 559 -24.98 -11.79 10.63
N PHE A 560 -25.98 -12.13 9.82
CA PHE A 560 -25.94 -13.32 8.96
C PHE A 560 -25.74 -14.60 9.80
N GLU A 561 -24.83 -15.48 9.41
CA GLU A 561 -24.47 -16.72 10.12
C GLU A 561 -23.08 -16.62 10.77
N CYS A 562 -22.60 -15.41 11.07
CA CYS A 562 -21.36 -15.20 11.81
C CYS A 562 -21.41 -15.86 13.20
N LYS A 563 -20.27 -16.42 13.62
CA LYS A 563 -20.06 -16.98 14.96
C LYS A 563 -18.91 -16.26 15.65
N THR A 564 -18.83 -16.32 16.98
CA THR A 564 -17.60 -15.90 17.66
C THR A 564 -16.50 -16.94 17.44
N ILE A 565 -15.25 -16.48 17.39
CA ILE A 565 -14.07 -17.36 17.44
C ILE A 565 -14.16 -18.44 18.52
N TYR A 566 -14.73 -18.15 19.71
CA TYR A 566 -14.89 -19.13 20.79
C TYR A 566 -15.87 -20.26 20.44
N GLU A 567 -17.02 -19.94 19.83
CA GLU A 567 -17.95 -20.95 19.32
C GLU A 567 -17.26 -21.85 18.28
N MET A 568 -16.53 -21.25 17.33
CA MET A 568 -15.83 -22.02 16.28
C MET A 568 -14.79 -22.96 16.88
N THR A 569 -13.95 -22.48 17.79
CA THR A 569 -12.94 -23.32 18.46
C THR A 569 -13.56 -24.39 19.35
N THR A 570 -14.74 -24.15 19.93
CA THR A 570 -15.48 -25.15 20.72
C THR A 570 -16.03 -26.26 19.83
N GLU A 571 -16.64 -25.92 18.70
CA GLU A 571 -17.17 -26.91 17.73
C GLU A 571 -16.08 -27.73 17.04
N LEU A 572 -14.89 -27.15 16.86
CA LEU A 572 -13.69 -27.89 16.45
C LEU A 572 -13.14 -28.77 17.59
N ALA A 573 -13.06 -28.26 18.83
CA ALA A 573 -12.60 -29.03 19.98
C ALA A 573 -13.45 -30.29 20.24
N LYS A 574 -14.78 -30.20 20.02
CA LYS A 574 -15.69 -31.37 20.03
C LYS A 574 -15.27 -32.45 19.04
N ARG A 575 -15.08 -32.08 17.77
CA ARG A 575 -14.71 -33.00 16.68
C ARG A 575 -13.29 -33.56 16.82
N MET A 576 -12.42 -32.83 17.52
CA MET A 576 -11.08 -33.28 17.91
C MET A 576 -11.05 -34.06 19.24
N GLY A 577 -12.20 -34.28 19.91
CA GLY A 577 -12.29 -35.04 21.15
C GLY A 577 -11.73 -34.34 22.40
N VAL A 578 -11.50 -33.02 22.34
CA VAL A 578 -10.80 -32.24 23.38
C VAL A 578 -11.65 -31.12 24.00
N GLU A 579 -12.97 -31.11 23.80
CA GLU A 579 -13.88 -30.05 24.29
C GLU A 579 -13.64 -29.69 25.76
N GLN A 580 -13.66 -30.65 26.68
CA GLN A 580 -13.53 -30.34 28.13
C GLN A 580 -12.17 -29.74 28.49
N ARG A 581 -11.09 -30.13 27.78
CA ARG A 581 -9.75 -29.55 27.96
C ARG A 581 -9.68 -28.13 27.38
N PHE A 582 -10.44 -27.84 26.33
CA PHE A 582 -10.51 -26.53 25.71
C PHE A 582 -11.41 -25.55 26.50
N THR A 583 -12.66 -25.92 26.79
CA THR A 583 -13.68 -25.05 27.40
C THR A 583 -13.60 -24.97 28.92
N GLU A 584 -13.08 -26.01 29.58
CA GLU A 584 -13.20 -26.24 31.03
C GLU A 584 -14.66 -26.14 31.53
N GLY A 585 -15.63 -26.51 30.69
CA GLY A 585 -17.07 -26.43 30.99
C GLY A 585 -17.66 -25.00 31.03
N ARG A 586 -16.88 -23.96 30.68
CA ARG A 586 -17.34 -22.56 30.70
C ARG A 586 -17.85 -22.08 29.33
N THR A 587 -18.82 -21.16 29.35
CA THR A 587 -19.22 -20.36 28.18
C THR A 587 -18.28 -19.15 28.00
N GLN A 588 -18.42 -18.39 26.90
CA GLN A 588 -17.68 -17.12 26.71
C GLN A 588 -17.92 -16.13 27.86
N GLU A 589 -19.15 -15.96 28.34
CA GLU A 589 -19.42 -15.12 29.53
C GLU A 589 -18.88 -15.77 30.83
N GLY A 590 -18.93 -17.09 30.96
CA GLY A 590 -18.33 -17.81 32.08
C GLY A 590 -16.81 -17.59 32.19
N TRP A 591 -16.11 -17.58 31.05
CA TRP A 591 -14.70 -17.19 30.97
C TRP A 591 -14.48 -15.73 31.33
N MET A 592 -15.26 -14.80 30.77
CA MET A 592 -15.13 -13.38 31.11
C MET A 592 -15.36 -13.10 32.60
N ARG A 593 -16.37 -13.70 33.23
CA ARG A 593 -16.62 -13.53 34.68
C ARG A 593 -15.50 -14.13 35.53
N HIS A 594 -14.92 -15.26 35.12
CA HIS A 594 -13.77 -15.88 35.80
C HIS A 594 -12.50 -15.01 35.74
N LEU A 595 -12.15 -14.52 34.54
CA LEU A 595 -11.01 -13.62 34.32
C LEU A 595 -11.20 -12.27 35.03
N TYR A 596 -12.45 -11.80 35.14
CA TYR A 596 -12.76 -10.58 35.86
C TYR A 596 -12.52 -10.70 37.36
N ALA A 597 -12.96 -11.79 38.00
CA ALA A 597 -12.72 -12.02 39.43
C ALA A 597 -11.22 -12.00 39.77
N GLN A 598 -10.40 -12.71 38.98
CA GLN A 598 -8.93 -12.69 39.10
C GLN A 598 -8.33 -11.30 38.84
N SER A 599 -8.97 -10.48 37.99
CA SER A 599 -8.56 -9.09 37.77
C SER A 599 -8.92 -8.17 38.93
N GLN A 600 -10.01 -8.43 39.67
CA GLN A 600 -10.35 -7.67 40.89
C GLN A 600 -9.38 -7.98 42.05
N GLU A 601 -8.85 -9.20 42.11
CA GLU A 601 -7.76 -9.55 43.05
C GLU A 601 -6.48 -8.74 42.77
N ALA A 602 -6.14 -8.54 41.49
CA ALA A 602 -4.98 -7.76 41.06
C ALA A 602 -5.21 -6.24 41.01
N ILE A 603 -6.46 -5.78 40.93
CA ILE A 603 -6.87 -4.37 40.81
C ILE A 603 -8.10 -4.14 41.70
N PRO A 604 -7.92 -3.92 43.02
CA PRO A 604 -9.04 -3.81 43.97
C PRO A 604 -10.00 -2.65 43.73
N GLU A 605 -9.62 -1.65 42.90
CA GLU A 605 -10.51 -0.55 42.53
C GLU A 605 -11.45 -0.87 41.36
N LEU A 606 -11.39 -2.09 40.80
CA LEU A 606 -12.37 -2.55 39.80
C LEU A 606 -13.75 -2.76 40.47
N PRO A 607 -14.82 -2.12 39.97
CA PRO A 607 -16.18 -2.29 40.49
C PRO A 607 -16.71 -3.70 40.15
N SER A 608 -17.97 -4.04 40.47
CA SER A 608 -18.50 -5.35 40.07
C SER A 608 -18.56 -5.49 38.54
N PHE A 609 -18.52 -6.73 38.04
CA PHE A 609 -18.60 -7.04 36.60
C PHE A 609 -19.78 -6.33 35.91
N ASP A 610 -20.93 -6.29 36.59
CA ASP A 610 -22.16 -5.74 36.05
C ASP A 610 -22.23 -4.20 36.14
N GLU A 611 -21.52 -3.56 37.06
CA GLU A 611 -21.27 -2.11 37.07
C GLU A 611 -20.26 -1.71 35.99
N PHE A 612 -19.15 -2.44 35.86
CA PHE A 612 -18.15 -2.21 34.82
C PHE A 612 -18.75 -2.32 33.42
N ARG A 613 -19.71 -3.24 33.23
CA ARG A 613 -20.51 -3.39 32.00
C ARG A 613 -21.36 -2.16 31.65
N GLN A 614 -21.79 -1.36 32.64
CA GLN A 614 -22.51 -0.09 32.39
C GLN A 614 -21.53 1.08 32.19
N LEU A 615 -20.46 1.15 33.00
CA LEU A 615 -19.41 2.17 32.90
C LEU A 615 -18.67 2.10 31.55
N GLY A 616 -18.46 0.89 31.03
CA GLY A 616 -17.84 0.64 29.72
C GLY A 616 -16.33 0.77 29.67
N MET A 617 -15.72 1.58 30.54
CA MET A 617 -14.27 1.62 30.72
C MET A 617 -13.87 1.92 32.16
N PHE A 618 -12.66 1.50 32.50
CA PHE A 618 -11.96 1.82 33.75
C PHE A 618 -10.63 2.47 33.37
N LYS A 619 -10.35 3.66 33.92
CA LYS A 619 -9.11 4.43 33.68
C LYS A 619 -8.33 4.54 34.98
N LYS A 620 -6.99 4.42 34.94
CA LYS A 620 -6.11 4.64 36.10
C LYS A 620 -4.85 5.37 35.65
N ARG A 621 -4.47 6.45 36.35
CA ARG A 621 -3.14 7.04 36.19
C ARG A 621 -2.08 6.13 36.84
N ASP A 622 -0.86 6.25 36.33
CA ASP A 622 0.34 5.68 36.93
C ASP A 622 0.50 6.22 38.37
N PRO A 623 0.56 5.36 39.41
CA PRO A 623 0.75 5.81 40.78
C PRO A 623 2.14 6.47 41.00
N GLU A 624 3.13 6.14 40.18
CA GLU A 624 4.47 6.77 40.20
C GLU A 624 4.51 8.06 39.35
N GLY A 625 3.37 8.51 38.81
CA GLY A 625 3.24 9.73 38.00
C GLY A 625 3.73 9.60 36.56
N HIS A 626 4.90 8.99 36.35
CA HIS A 626 5.43 8.66 35.02
C HIS A 626 6.22 7.33 35.03
N HIS A 627 5.89 6.44 34.10
CA HIS A 627 6.72 5.27 33.81
C HIS A 627 8.09 5.67 33.24
N VAL A 628 9.16 5.28 33.95
CA VAL A 628 10.58 5.49 33.60
C VAL A 628 11.27 4.14 33.48
N ALA A 629 11.66 3.78 32.26
CA ALA A 629 12.26 2.48 31.98
C ALA A 629 13.66 2.37 32.62
N TYR A 630 13.93 1.23 33.26
CA TYR A 630 15.20 0.93 33.94
C TYR A 630 15.57 1.80 35.16
N LYS A 631 14.61 2.53 35.76
CA LYS A 631 14.81 3.33 37.00
C LYS A 631 15.53 2.54 38.10
N ALA A 632 15.02 1.35 38.46
CA ALA A 632 15.60 0.52 39.53
C ALA A 632 17.03 0.04 39.24
N PHE A 633 17.35 -0.31 37.98
CA PHE A 633 18.73 -0.64 37.54
C PHE A 633 19.65 0.59 37.60
N ARG A 634 19.13 1.78 37.28
CA ARG A 634 19.88 3.05 37.33
C ARG A 634 20.19 3.45 38.77
N GLU A 635 19.25 3.23 39.69
CA GLU A 635 19.41 3.47 41.13
C GLU A 635 20.40 2.45 41.73
N ASP A 636 20.12 1.14 41.64
CA ASP A 636 21.02 0.06 42.08
C ASP A 636 21.10 -1.07 41.02
N PRO A 637 22.20 -1.13 40.23
CA PRO A 637 22.41 -2.17 39.21
C PRO A 637 22.90 -3.50 39.78
N HIS A 638 23.25 -3.58 41.07
CA HIS A 638 23.61 -4.84 41.73
C HIS A 638 22.38 -5.54 42.32
N ALA A 639 21.44 -4.78 42.88
CA ALA A 639 20.15 -5.31 43.33
C ALA A 639 19.18 -5.57 42.15
N ASN A 640 19.25 -4.76 41.09
CA ASN A 640 18.34 -4.83 39.94
C ASN A 640 19.09 -4.99 38.60
N PRO A 641 19.87 -6.07 38.39
CA PRO A 641 20.61 -6.29 37.14
C PRO A 641 19.67 -6.49 35.95
N LEU A 642 20.15 -6.16 34.75
CA LEU A 642 19.44 -6.46 33.49
C LEU A 642 19.49 -7.96 33.16
N THR A 643 18.60 -8.45 32.30
CA THR A 643 18.56 -9.89 31.93
C THR A 643 19.58 -10.30 30.85
N THR A 644 20.45 -9.36 30.46
CA THR A 644 21.70 -9.60 29.72
C THR A 644 22.65 -10.55 30.47
N PRO A 645 23.49 -11.35 29.78
CA PRO A 645 24.50 -12.20 30.42
C PRO A 645 25.40 -11.51 31.45
N SER A 646 25.75 -10.24 31.23
CA SER A 646 26.59 -9.43 32.13
C SER A 646 25.85 -8.70 33.25
N GLY A 647 24.51 -8.75 33.30
CA GLY A 647 23.68 -7.91 34.19
C GLY A 647 23.68 -6.41 33.88
N LYS A 648 24.32 -5.98 32.77
CA LYS A 648 24.60 -4.58 32.39
C LYS A 648 24.18 -4.30 30.94
N ILE A 649 24.25 -3.04 30.53
CA ILE A 649 23.99 -2.66 29.13
C ILE A 649 25.14 -3.16 28.22
N GLU A 650 24.84 -4.09 27.32
CA GLU A 650 25.83 -4.72 26.42
C GLU A 650 25.98 -3.95 25.09
N ILE A 651 26.94 -3.03 25.08
CA ILE A 651 27.38 -2.33 23.87
C ILE A 651 28.17 -3.30 22.97
N TYR A 652 29.05 -4.09 23.57
CA TYR A 652 29.59 -5.32 22.99
C TYR A 652 28.84 -6.51 23.61
N SER A 653 28.15 -7.31 22.81
CA SER A 653 27.56 -8.56 23.29
C SER A 653 28.35 -9.76 22.78
N ALA A 654 28.87 -10.57 23.71
CA ALA A 654 29.64 -11.77 23.37
C ALA A 654 28.81 -12.79 22.57
N GLN A 655 27.52 -12.94 22.90
CA GLN A 655 26.60 -13.82 22.18
C GLN A 655 26.45 -13.45 20.69
N LEU A 656 26.58 -12.17 20.34
CA LEU A 656 26.57 -11.73 18.94
C LEU A 656 27.90 -11.98 18.22
N ALA A 657 29.03 -12.00 18.93
CA ALA A 657 30.30 -12.46 18.38
C ALA A 657 30.26 -13.97 18.08
N ASP A 658 29.73 -14.77 19.01
CA ASP A 658 29.56 -16.22 18.83
C ASP A 658 28.64 -16.54 17.64
N ILE A 659 27.52 -15.81 17.52
CA ILE A 659 26.59 -15.93 16.38
C ILE A 659 27.28 -15.52 15.06
N ALA A 660 27.97 -14.38 15.03
CA ALA A 660 28.68 -13.91 13.83
C ALA A 660 29.80 -14.86 13.37
N ALA A 661 30.40 -15.62 14.30
CA ALA A 661 31.43 -16.61 14.01
C ALA A 661 30.88 -18.01 13.63
N SER A 662 29.59 -18.28 13.83
CA SER A 662 28.99 -19.63 13.67
C SER A 662 27.82 -19.72 12.68
N TRP A 663 27.19 -18.60 12.31
CA TRP A 663 26.05 -18.59 11.39
C TRP A 663 26.46 -18.54 9.91
N GLU A 664 25.66 -19.20 9.07
CA GLU A 664 25.81 -19.19 7.62
C GLU A 664 25.16 -17.92 7.04
N LEU A 665 25.97 -16.87 6.83
CA LEU A 665 25.49 -15.59 6.31
C LEU A 665 25.67 -15.49 4.78
N PRO A 666 24.62 -15.12 4.03
CA PRO A 666 24.73 -14.72 2.62
C PRO A 666 25.67 -13.54 2.39
N GLU A 667 26.22 -13.43 1.17
CA GLU A 667 27.11 -12.32 0.80
C GLU A 667 26.43 -10.95 1.02
N GLY A 668 27.08 -10.08 1.81
CA GLY A 668 26.60 -8.76 2.18
C GLY A 668 25.71 -8.70 3.44
N ASP A 669 25.33 -9.84 4.03
CA ASP A 669 24.68 -9.87 5.35
C ASP A 669 25.74 -9.72 6.47
N VAL A 670 25.42 -8.99 7.53
CA VAL A 670 26.34 -8.68 8.64
C VAL A 670 25.65 -8.89 9.98
N ILE A 671 26.33 -9.60 10.88
CA ILE A 671 26.06 -9.63 12.32
C ILE A 671 27.35 -9.19 13.01
N ASP A 672 27.26 -8.31 14.01
CA ASP A 672 28.42 -7.74 14.70
C ASP A 672 28.12 -7.60 16.21
N PRO A 673 29.08 -7.89 17.12
CA PRO A 673 28.90 -7.66 18.56
C PRO A 673 28.67 -6.20 18.94
N LEU A 674 29.13 -5.24 18.14
CA LEU A 674 28.93 -3.80 18.30
C LEU A 674 27.78 -3.27 17.42
N PRO A 675 27.18 -2.11 17.77
CA PRO A 675 26.23 -1.40 16.91
C PRO A 675 26.94 -0.65 15.78
N VAL A 676 27.50 -1.38 14.82
CA VAL A 676 28.20 -0.85 13.64
C VAL A 676 27.24 -0.39 12.53
N TYR A 677 27.69 0.54 11.69
CA TYR A 677 27.03 0.77 10.39
C TYR A 677 27.46 -0.28 9.36
N SER A 678 26.48 -1.00 8.81
CA SER A 678 26.59 -1.75 7.55
C SER A 678 25.61 -1.16 6.54
N ALA A 679 25.95 -1.13 5.26
CA ALA A 679 25.03 -0.70 4.21
C ALA A 679 23.92 -1.73 3.95
N GLY A 680 24.26 -3.02 3.93
CA GLY A 680 23.36 -4.10 3.48
C GLY A 680 22.93 -3.95 2.00
N PHE A 681 21.89 -4.70 1.63
CA PHE A 681 21.38 -4.78 0.25
C PHE A 681 20.22 -3.80 -0.03
N GLU A 682 20.04 -3.47 -1.31
CA GLU A 682 19.03 -2.53 -1.84
C GLU A 682 19.04 -1.15 -1.15
N ASN A 683 20.25 -0.66 -0.85
CA ASN A 683 20.50 0.56 -0.08
C ASN A 683 21.44 1.54 -0.83
N VAL A 684 21.78 2.66 -0.20
CA VAL A 684 22.66 3.71 -0.76
C VAL A 684 24.02 3.13 -1.15
N GLY A 685 24.33 3.13 -2.45
CA GLY A 685 25.59 2.63 -3.01
C GLY A 685 25.52 1.21 -3.58
N ASP A 686 24.38 0.52 -3.49
CA ASP A 686 24.15 -0.78 -4.12
C ASP A 686 24.19 -0.65 -5.68
N PRO A 687 24.98 -1.47 -6.41
CA PRO A 687 25.04 -1.43 -7.88
C PRO A 687 23.68 -1.61 -8.58
N LEU A 688 22.71 -2.26 -7.95
CA LEU A 688 21.35 -2.40 -8.48
C LEU A 688 20.66 -1.03 -8.69
N ALA A 689 21.13 0.04 -8.05
CA ALA A 689 20.66 1.40 -8.26
C ALA A 689 20.91 1.94 -9.68
N GLU A 690 21.85 1.36 -10.46
CA GLU A 690 22.02 1.69 -11.88
C GLU A 690 20.78 1.29 -12.71
N LYS A 691 20.15 0.17 -12.34
CA LYS A 691 18.92 -0.35 -12.95
C LYS A 691 17.66 0.28 -12.32
N TRP A 692 17.66 0.41 -11.00
CA TRP A 692 16.52 0.80 -10.18
C TRP A 692 16.85 2.03 -9.30
N PRO A 693 16.92 3.25 -9.88
CA PRO A 693 17.59 4.42 -9.27
C PRO A 693 16.78 5.19 -8.22
N LEU A 694 15.77 4.57 -7.59
CA LEU A 694 14.99 5.17 -6.49
C LEU A 694 14.85 4.19 -5.34
N GLN A 695 15.16 4.61 -4.12
CA GLN A 695 14.79 3.86 -2.91
C GLN A 695 13.28 4.01 -2.66
N LEU A 696 12.58 2.89 -2.48
CA LEU A 696 11.16 2.84 -2.11
C LEU A 696 11.01 2.51 -0.63
N THR A 697 10.53 3.48 0.15
CA THR A 697 10.21 3.30 1.57
C THR A 697 8.70 3.17 1.82
N GLY A 698 8.35 2.42 2.87
CA GLY A 698 6.98 2.25 3.33
C GLY A 698 6.63 3.21 4.46
N PHE A 699 5.34 3.55 4.59
CA PHE A 699 4.85 4.22 5.79
C PHE A 699 3.43 3.78 6.14
N HIS A 700 3.16 3.58 7.44
CA HIS A 700 1.81 3.31 7.93
C HIS A 700 0.90 4.49 7.59
N TYR A 701 -0.20 4.23 6.88
CA TYR A 701 -1.01 5.29 6.30
C TYR A 701 -2.23 5.62 7.17
N LYS A 702 -2.43 6.92 7.47
CA LYS A 702 -3.47 7.45 8.37
C LYS A 702 -4.89 6.89 8.18
N ALA A 703 -5.26 6.53 6.94
CA ALA A 703 -6.57 5.97 6.59
C ALA A 703 -6.87 4.61 7.23
N ARG A 704 -5.84 3.90 7.71
CA ARG A 704 -5.88 2.46 8.05
C ARG A 704 -4.86 2.11 9.14
N THR A 705 -4.83 0.84 9.51
CA THR A 705 -3.87 0.27 10.46
C THR A 705 -3.39 -1.04 9.87
N HIS A 706 -2.14 -1.08 9.39
CA HIS A 706 -1.72 -2.04 8.37
C HIS A 706 -2.75 -2.02 7.22
N SER A 707 -3.36 -3.16 6.87
CA SER A 707 -4.50 -3.23 5.94
C SER A 707 -5.89 -3.11 6.56
N THR A 708 -6.05 -3.08 7.88
CA THR A 708 -7.39 -2.94 8.50
C THR A 708 -7.97 -1.56 8.18
N TYR A 709 -9.25 -1.51 7.80
CA TYR A 709 -9.95 -0.38 7.13
C TYR A 709 -9.58 -0.11 5.66
N GLY A 710 -8.71 -0.93 5.03
CA GLY A 710 -8.32 -0.78 3.62
C GLY A 710 -9.46 -0.93 2.59
N ASN A 711 -10.69 -1.25 3.02
CA ASN A 711 -11.91 -1.28 2.22
C ASN A 711 -12.97 -0.22 2.58
N VAL A 712 -12.71 0.69 3.53
CA VAL A 712 -13.69 1.71 3.92
C VAL A 712 -13.70 2.90 2.95
N ASP A 713 -14.85 3.13 2.32
CA ASP A 713 -15.10 4.11 1.26
C ASP A 713 -14.75 5.55 1.66
N VAL A 714 -15.28 6.01 2.79
CA VAL A 714 -15.05 7.38 3.30
C VAL A 714 -13.59 7.63 3.66
N LEU A 715 -12.86 6.60 4.09
CA LEU A 715 -11.44 6.71 4.43
C LEU A 715 -10.55 6.70 3.18
N LYS A 716 -10.88 5.89 2.16
CA LYS A 716 -10.23 5.99 0.83
C LYS A 716 -10.44 7.36 0.18
N SER A 717 -11.61 7.97 0.37
CA SER A 717 -11.94 9.28 -0.21
C SER A 717 -11.22 10.43 0.50
N ALA A 718 -11.25 10.44 1.84
CA ALA A 718 -10.60 11.47 2.66
C ALA A 718 -9.06 11.34 2.68
N CYS A 719 -8.53 10.14 2.46
CA CYS A 719 -7.11 9.82 2.47
C CYS A 719 -6.81 8.88 1.30
N ARG A 720 -6.52 9.47 0.13
CA ARG A 720 -6.27 8.74 -1.12
C ARG A 720 -4.93 8.02 -1.07
N GLN A 721 -4.88 6.83 -1.66
CA GLN A 721 -3.60 6.15 -1.88
C GLN A 721 -2.87 6.80 -3.05
N GLU A 722 -1.67 7.31 -2.79
CA GLU A 722 -0.83 8.04 -3.73
C GLU A 722 0.64 7.73 -3.44
N MET A 723 1.48 7.68 -4.47
CA MET A 723 2.94 7.55 -4.31
C MET A 723 3.57 8.93 -4.16
N TRP A 724 4.30 9.17 -3.07
CA TRP A 724 5.00 10.43 -2.83
C TRP A 724 6.33 10.43 -3.60
N ILE A 725 6.59 11.52 -4.33
CA ILE A 725 7.83 11.73 -5.09
C ILE A 725 8.29 13.19 -4.98
N ASN A 726 9.60 13.39 -4.84
CA ASN A 726 10.20 14.73 -4.78
C ASN A 726 10.05 15.47 -6.14
N PRO A 727 9.84 16.80 -6.15
CA PRO A 727 9.71 17.58 -7.40
C PRO A 727 10.87 17.41 -8.39
N PHE A 728 12.13 17.28 -7.93
CA PHE A 728 13.27 17.08 -8.83
C PHE A 728 13.20 15.74 -9.55
N ASP A 729 12.83 14.67 -8.85
CA ASP A 729 12.70 13.33 -9.44
C ASP A 729 11.47 13.16 -10.31
N ALA A 730 10.38 13.86 -9.98
CA ALA A 730 9.19 13.96 -10.82
C ALA A 730 9.47 14.74 -12.11
N GLN A 731 10.17 15.88 -12.02
CA GLN A 731 10.55 16.71 -13.17
C GLN A 731 11.44 15.94 -14.15
N ARG A 732 12.50 15.28 -13.66
CA ARG A 732 13.39 14.41 -14.47
C ARG A 732 12.63 13.32 -15.24
N ARG A 733 11.51 12.83 -14.68
CA ARG A 733 10.68 11.75 -15.25
C ARG A 733 9.45 12.25 -16.02
N GLY A 734 9.21 13.57 -16.07
CA GLY A 734 8.05 14.16 -16.74
C GLY A 734 6.72 13.84 -16.06
N ILE A 735 6.72 13.68 -14.73
CA ILE A 735 5.56 13.34 -13.89
C ILE A 735 5.02 14.63 -13.25
N ALA A 736 3.72 14.89 -13.44
CA ALA A 736 2.98 15.94 -12.75
C ALA A 736 2.15 15.38 -11.58
N ASN A 737 1.72 16.25 -10.66
CA ASN A 737 0.87 15.83 -9.56
C ASN A 737 -0.50 15.32 -10.06
N GLY A 738 -0.89 14.12 -9.62
CA GLY A 738 -2.11 13.44 -10.02
C GLY A 738 -1.99 12.59 -11.30
N ASP A 739 -0.83 12.55 -11.96
CA ASP A 739 -0.58 11.60 -13.06
C ASP A 739 -0.65 10.14 -12.56
N GLU A 740 -1.17 9.22 -13.39
CA GLU A 740 -0.97 7.79 -13.15
C GLU A 740 0.48 7.44 -13.48
N VAL A 741 1.15 6.77 -12.53
CA VAL A 741 2.51 6.27 -12.65
C VAL A 741 2.53 4.77 -12.45
N ARG A 742 3.49 4.11 -13.13
CA ARG A 742 3.94 2.76 -12.78
C ARG A 742 5.15 2.84 -11.85
N ILE A 743 5.18 1.96 -10.86
CA ILE A 743 6.25 1.77 -9.88
C ILE A 743 6.64 0.30 -10.01
N PHE A 744 7.90 0.01 -10.35
CA PHE A 744 8.29 -1.35 -10.72
C PHE A 744 9.76 -1.68 -10.43
N ASN A 745 9.99 -2.97 -10.27
CA ASN A 745 11.30 -3.63 -10.28
C ASN A 745 11.08 -5.09 -10.77
N ASP A 746 12.08 -5.95 -10.65
CA ASP A 746 12.01 -7.35 -11.11
C ASP A 746 10.94 -8.21 -10.38
N ARG A 747 10.35 -7.72 -9.28
CA ARG A 747 9.38 -8.46 -8.46
C ARG A 747 7.92 -8.18 -8.83
N GLY A 748 7.64 -7.06 -9.51
CA GLY A 748 6.30 -6.72 -9.98
C GLY A 748 6.13 -5.24 -10.36
N GLU A 749 4.88 -4.87 -10.65
CA GLU A 749 4.49 -3.49 -11.00
C GLU A 749 3.23 -3.08 -10.23
N VAL A 750 3.23 -1.83 -9.74
CA VAL A 750 2.10 -1.17 -9.08
C VAL A 750 1.74 0.08 -9.89
N ARG A 751 0.44 0.33 -10.12
CA ARG A 751 -0.05 1.55 -10.80
C ARG A 751 -0.96 2.37 -9.90
N ILE A 752 -0.62 3.64 -9.70
CA ILE A 752 -1.35 4.57 -8.83
C ILE A 752 -1.10 6.04 -9.23
N SER A 753 -1.78 6.99 -8.60
CA SER A 753 -1.53 8.42 -8.79
C SER A 753 -0.27 8.89 -8.06
N ALA A 754 0.54 9.73 -8.72
CA ALA A 754 1.71 10.38 -8.11
C ALA A 754 1.31 11.65 -7.34
N LYS A 755 1.81 11.77 -6.11
CA LYS A 755 1.78 12.98 -5.30
C LYS A 755 3.16 13.63 -5.34
N VAL A 756 3.30 14.69 -6.12
CA VAL A 756 4.57 15.44 -6.24
C VAL A 756 4.66 16.41 -5.07
N THR A 757 5.63 16.23 -4.18
CA THR A 757 5.68 16.97 -2.91
C THR A 757 7.11 17.14 -2.38
N PRO A 758 7.49 18.33 -1.86
CA PRO A 758 8.80 18.54 -1.24
C PRO A 758 8.93 17.87 0.14
N ARG A 759 7.85 17.27 0.68
CA ARG A 759 7.83 16.58 1.98
C ARG A 759 8.58 15.22 1.99
N ILE A 760 9.45 14.96 1.03
CA ILE A 760 10.26 13.75 0.88
C ILE A 760 11.57 14.09 0.16
N ILE A 761 12.68 13.47 0.53
CA ILE A 761 13.99 13.77 -0.07
C ILE A 761 14.11 13.32 -1.54
N PRO A 762 14.99 13.95 -2.35
CA PRO A 762 15.36 13.44 -3.67
C PRO A 762 15.99 12.05 -3.59
N GLY A 763 15.82 11.24 -4.64
CA GLY A 763 16.28 9.84 -4.72
C GLY A 763 15.38 8.83 -4.00
N VAL A 764 14.36 9.30 -3.25
CA VAL A 764 13.44 8.44 -2.49
C VAL A 764 12.00 8.66 -2.94
N VAL A 765 11.25 7.57 -3.02
CA VAL A 765 9.78 7.56 -3.16
C VAL A 765 9.16 6.82 -1.99
N ALA A 766 7.95 7.21 -1.60
CA ALA A 766 7.24 6.57 -0.49
C ALA A 766 5.81 6.17 -0.87
N LEU A 767 5.41 4.98 -0.43
CA LEU A 767 4.07 4.43 -0.68
C LEU A 767 3.41 3.98 0.63
N GLY A 768 2.15 4.36 0.82
CA GLY A 768 1.43 4.04 2.05
C GLY A 768 1.16 2.54 2.17
N GLU A 769 1.66 1.90 3.21
CA GLU A 769 1.50 0.45 3.46
C GLU A 769 0.01 0.05 3.55
N GLY A 770 -0.34 -1.20 3.20
CA GLY A 770 -1.63 -1.81 3.55
C GLY A 770 -2.82 -1.48 2.66
N ALA A 771 -2.62 -0.92 1.46
CA ALA A 771 -3.64 -0.97 0.42
C ALA A 771 -3.95 -2.45 0.07
N TRP A 772 -5.21 -2.78 -0.20
CA TRP A 772 -5.63 -4.16 -0.46
C TRP A 772 -5.22 -4.61 -1.86
N TYR A 773 -4.33 -5.60 -1.97
CA TYR A 773 -3.81 -6.11 -3.23
C TYR A 773 -4.95 -6.48 -4.19
N SER A 774 -4.94 -5.83 -5.36
CA SER A 774 -5.95 -5.87 -6.40
C SER A 774 -5.27 -5.89 -7.78
N PRO A 775 -4.66 -7.03 -8.16
CA PRO A 775 -4.00 -7.20 -9.44
C PRO A 775 -5.00 -7.22 -10.61
N ASP A 776 -4.54 -6.80 -11.79
CA ASP A 776 -5.12 -7.28 -13.05
C ASP A 776 -4.51 -8.63 -13.48
N ALA A 777 -4.96 -9.16 -14.62
CA ALA A 777 -4.55 -10.48 -15.11
C ALA A 777 -3.02 -10.66 -15.31
N ASN A 778 -2.24 -9.57 -15.37
CA ASN A 778 -0.79 -9.60 -15.51
C ASN A 778 -0.05 -9.41 -14.17
N LYS A 779 -0.72 -9.66 -13.03
CA LYS A 779 -0.21 -9.41 -11.66
C LYS A 779 0.14 -7.93 -11.37
N VAL A 780 -0.32 -6.98 -12.19
CA VAL A 780 -0.09 -5.54 -11.97
C VAL A 780 -1.11 -5.00 -10.97
N ASP A 781 -0.65 -4.58 -9.79
CA ASP A 781 -1.54 -4.08 -8.74
C ASP A 781 -2.09 -2.68 -9.04
N ARG A 782 -3.40 -2.50 -8.85
CA ARG A 782 -4.11 -1.24 -9.06
C ARG A 782 -4.52 -0.54 -7.76
N ALA A 783 -4.17 -1.10 -6.60
CA ALA A 783 -4.56 -0.56 -5.30
C ALA A 783 -3.46 0.25 -4.60
N GLY A 784 -2.18 0.03 -4.91
CA GLY A 784 -1.03 0.66 -4.26
C GLY A 784 -0.38 -0.21 -3.17
N SER A 785 -0.41 -1.53 -3.29
CA SER A 785 0.19 -2.45 -2.31
C SER A 785 1.72 -2.51 -2.46
N ILE A 786 2.44 -1.87 -1.54
CA ILE A 786 3.92 -1.80 -1.56
C ILE A 786 4.59 -3.19 -1.61
N ASN A 787 4.00 -4.21 -0.99
CA ASN A 787 4.60 -5.54 -0.83
C ASN A 787 4.63 -6.40 -2.12
N VAL A 788 4.13 -5.85 -3.24
CA VAL A 788 4.42 -6.36 -4.60
C VAL A 788 5.89 -6.11 -4.98
N LEU A 789 6.48 -5.04 -4.45
CA LEU A 789 7.80 -4.52 -4.83
C LEU A 789 8.89 -4.82 -3.80
N THR A 790 8.52 -5.28 -2.59
CA THR A 790 9.46 -5.55 -1.50
C THR A 790 10.16 -6.88 -1.64
N THR A 791 11.39 -6.99 -1.12
CA THR A 791 12.17 -8.23 -1.16
C THR A 791 11.80 -9.20 -0.02
N GLN A 792 12.01 -10.50 -0.24
CA GLN A 792 11.82 -11.55 0.76
C GLN A 792 13.15 -12.11 1.30
N ARG A 793 14.30 -11.56 0.90
CA ARG A 793 15.56 -11.79 1.62
C ARG A 793 15.36 -11.29 3.06
N PRO A 794 15.58 -12.12 4.09
CA PRO A 794 15.38 -11.71 5.48
C PRO A 794 16.52 -10.80 5.97
N SER A 795 16.36 -10.21 7.16
CA SER A 795 17.48 -9.58 7.89
C SER A 795 18.42 -10.63 8.50
N PRO A 796 19.72 -10.33 8.73
CA PRO A 796 20.72 -11.35 9.07
C PRO A 796 20.45 -12.12 10.37
N LEU A 797 20.09 -11.40 11.45
CA LEU A 797 20.03 -11.89 12.83
C LEU A 797 18.61 -12.28 13.24
N ALA A 798 17.65 -11.36 13.07
CA ALA A 798 16.25 -11.59 13.43
C ALA A 798 15.52 -12.49 12.44
N LYS A 799 16.12 -12.76 11.27
CA LYS A 799 15.48 -13.32 10.08
C LYS A 799 14.17 -12.58 9.73
N GLY A 800 14.13 -11.27 9.97
CA GLY A 800 12.95 -10.42 9.90
C GLY A 800 12.71 -9.81 8.52
N ASN A 801 11.66 -9.01 8.36
CA ASN A 801 11.30 -8.38 7.09
C ASN A 801 12.00 -7.02 6.87
N PRO A 802 12.87 -6.87 5.85
CA PRO A 802 13.54 -5.61 5.54
C PRO A 802 12.71 -4.78 4.54
N SER A 803 11.42 -4.58 4.83
CA SER A 803 10.43 -4.03 3.89
C SER A 803 10.68 -2.58 3.41
N HIS A 804 11.74 -1.90 3.86
CA HIS A 804 12.19 -0.58 3.39
C HIS A 804 13.53 -0.61 2.62
N SER A 805 14.23 -1.75 2.55
CA SER A 805 15.36 -1.96 1.63
C SER A 805 14.84 -2.44 0.27
N ASN A 806 14.39 -1.50 -0.56
CA ASN A 806 13.86 -1.78 -1.89
C ASN A 806 14.30 -0.73 -2.90
N LEU A 807 14.76 -1.16 -4.07
CA LEU A 807 15.04 -0.30 -5.21
C LEU A 807 13.96 -0.45 -6.30
N VAL A 808 13.57 0.65 -6.94
CA VAL A 808 12.55 0.72 -8.02
C VAL A 808 12.88 1.73 -9.12
N GLN A 809 12.18 1.64 -10.24
CA GLN A 809 11.96 2.76 -11.16
C GLN A 809 10.50 3.26 -11.09
N VAL A 810 10.30 4.53 -11.45
CA VAL A 810 8.98 5.16 -11.59
C VAL A 810 8.86 5.79 -12.98
N GLU A 811 7.73 5.59 -13.65
CA GLU A 811 7.43 6.21 -14.95
C GLU A 811 5.96 6.64 -15.05
N LYS A 812 5.68 7.66 -15.87
CA LYS A 812 4.30 8.04 -16.23
C LYS A 812 3.64 7.01 -17.15
N ALA A 813 2.43 6.57 -16.80
CA ALA A 813 1.63 5.68 -17.63
C ALA A 813 1.26 6.33 -18.98
N ARG A 814 1.24 5.52 -20.05
CA ARG A 814 0.94 5.96 -21.43
C ARG A 814 -0.20 5.15 -22.04
N CYS A 815 -0.67 5.53 -23.23
CA CYS A 815 -1.77 4.87 -23.95
C CYS A 815 -1.61 3.33 -24.04
N THR A 816 -2.56 2.59 -23.46
CA THR A 816 -2.58 1.11 -23.44
C THR A 816 -3.51 0.49 -24.49
N GLY A 817 -4.02 1.28 -25.44
CA GLY A 817 -4.96 0.77 -26.46
C GLY A 817 -6.39 0.51 -25.97
N CYS A 818 -6.74 0.91 -24.74
CA CYS A 818 -8.03 0.65 -24.05
C CYS A 818 -9.35 1.06 -24.76
N LYS A 819 -9.34 1.63 -25.96
CA LYS A 819 -10.51 2.02 -26.80
C LYS A 819 -11.54 2.97 -26.17
N THR A 820 -11.43 3.37 -24.90
CA THR A 820 -12.38 4.27 -24.21
C THR A 820 -12.59 5.59 -24.94
N CYS A 821 -11.52 6.18 -25.49
CA CYS A 821 -11.57 7.43 -26.25
C CYS A 821 -12.19 7.30 -27.65
N GLU A 822 -12.36 6.07 -28.17
CA GLU A 822 -13.13 5.78 -29.38
C GLU A 822 -14.60 5.55 -29.05
N LEU A 823 -14.91 4.70 -28.05
CA LEU A 823 -16.30 4.44 -27.64
C LEU A 823 -17.01 5.71 -27.15
N ALA A 824 -16.39 6.52 -26.30
CA ALA A 824 -16.97 7.79 -25.85
C ALA A 824 -17.13 8.81 -27.00
N CYS A 825 -16.36 8.67 -28.09
CA CYS A 825 -16.54 9.48 -29.28
C CYS A 825 -17.68 8.97 -30.19
N LYS A 826 -17.89 7.64 -30.26
CA LYS A 826 -19.05 7.04 -30.92
C LYS A 826 -20.34 7.42 -30.21
N ASP A 827 -20.39 7.24 -28.89
CA ASP A 827 -21.54 7.56 -28.04
C ASP A 827 -21.94 9.05 -28.16
N PHE A 828 -21.04 9.97 -27.80
CA PHE A 828 -21.33 11.41 -27.78
C PHE A 828 -21.65 12.03 -29.16
N LYS A 829 -21.17 11.45 -30.27
CA LYS A 829 -21.52 11.90 -31.63
C LYS A 829 -22.52 10.97 -32.34
N ASN A 830 -23.16 10.05 -31.61
CA ASN A 830 -24.16 9.08 -32.09
C ASN A 830 -23.74 8.38 -33.41
N LEU A 831 -22.53 7.79 -33.40
CA LEU A 831 -21.94 7.12 -34.56
C LEU A 831 -22.33 5.64 -34.61
N THR A 832 -22.55 5.14 -35.82
CA THR A 832 -22.81 3.72 -36.07
C THR A 832 -21.55 2.87 -35.81
N PRO A 833 -21.66 1.52 -35.72
CA PRO A 833 -20.49 0.65 -35.53
C PRO A 833 -19.40 0.85 -36.60
N GLU A 834 -19.79 1.17 -37.84
CA GLU A 834 -18.92 1.28 -39.01
C GLU A 834 -18.12 2.60 -39.06
N VAL A 835 -18.55 3.64 -38.33
CA VAL A 835 -17.94 4.99 -38.37
C VAL A 835 -17.20 5.29 -37.07
N SER A 836 -15.87 5.46 -37.14
CA SER A 836 -15.01 5.76 -35.99
C SER A 836 -14.17 7.02 -36.24
N TYR A 837 -14.62 8.15 -35.68
CA TYR A 837 -13.95 9.45 -35.76
C TYR A 837 -12.56 9.48 -35.10
N ARG A 838 -12.41 8.73 -34.01
CA ARG A 838 -11.12 8.40 -33.37
C ARG A 838 -10.97 6.89 -33.39
N ARG A 839 -9.76 6.41 -33.67
CA ARG A 839 -9.41 4.99 -33.81
C ARG A 839 -8.15 4.67 -33.04
N ILE A 840 -8.04 3.46 -32.50
CA ILE A 840 -6.81 2.96 -31.88
C ILE A 840 -6.10 2.07 -32.90
N TYR A 841 -4.87 2.44 -33.27
CA TYR A 841 -3.98 1.64 -34.10
C TYR A 841 -3.08 0.82 -33.18
N GLU A 842 -2.99 -0.48 -33.44
CA GLU A 842 -2.02 -1.38 -32.81
C GLU A 842 -0.93 -1.70 -33.83
N TYR A 843 0.29 -1.20 -33.64
CA TYR A 843 1.42 -1.46 -34.52
C TYR A 843 2.41 -2.39 -33.83
N ALA A 844 2.70 -3.53 -34.45
CA ALA A 844 3.54 -4.59 -33.90
C ALA A 844 4.54 -5.12 -34.93
N GLY A 845 5.66 -5.68 -34.49
CA GLY A 845 6.71 -6.23 -35.34
C GLY A 845 7.76 -6.98 -34.53
N GLY A 846 8.86 -7.34 -35.19
CA GLY A 846 9.84 -8.30 -34.64
C GLY A 846 9.30 -9.74 -34.62
N ASN A 847 10.10 -10.68 -34.13
CA ASN A 847 9.79 -12.10 -34.09
C ASN A 847 10.46 -12.81 -32.90
N TRP A 848 10.11 -14.08 -32.69
CA TRP A 848 10.85 -15.00 -31.81
C TRP A 848 11.87 -15.81 -32.62
N GLN A 849 12.98 -16.15 -31.98
CA GLN A 849 14.06 -16.98 -32.54
C GLN A 849 14.50 -18.00 -31.47
N GLU A 850 14.48 -19.29 -31.80
CA GLU A 850 15.00 -20.32 -30.92
C GLU A 850 16.48 -20.58 -31.21
N ASN A 851 17.29 -20.73 -30.16
CA ASN A 851 18.68 -21.15 -30.25
C ASN A 851 19.00 -22.10 -29.08
N ASN A 852 19.34 -23.36 -29.38
CA ASN A 852 19.67 -24.41 -28.39
C ASN A 852 18.61 -24.57 -27.26
N GLY A 853 17.32 -24.53 -27.60
CA GLY A 853 16.22 -24.62 -26.62
C GLY A 853 15.94 -23.34 -25.82
N VAL A 854 16.67 -22.25 -26.10
CA VAL A 854 16.45 -20.92 -25.50
C VAL A 854 15.77 -20.02 -26.52
N PHE A 855 14.67 -19.38 -26.12
CA PHE A 855 13.93 -18.45 -26.96
C PHE A 855 14.39 -17.01 -26.75
N HIS A 856 14.87 -16.39 -27.83
CA HIS A 856 15.20 -14.97 -27.93
C HIS A 856 14.12 -14.25 -28.75
N GLN A 857 14.00 -12.92 -28.60
CA GLN A 857 12.99 -12.14 -29.31
C GLN A 857 13.40 -10.67 -29.52
N ASP A 858 12.94 -10.07 -30.61
CA ASP A 858 13.01 -8.63 -30.90
C ASP A 858 11.60 -8.01 -31.06
N VAL A 859 10.57 -8.69 -30.53
CA VAL A 859 9.17 -8.31 -30.65
C VAL A 859 8.89 -6.96 -30.00
N PHE A 860 8.22 -6.10 -30.75
CA PHE A 860 7.80 -4.79 -30.29
C PHE A 860 6.34 -4.54 -30.64
N ALA A 861 5.62 -3.83 -29.77
CA ALA A 861 4.28 -3.35 -30.03
C ALA A 861 4.05 -1.97 -29.40
N TYR A 862 3.17 -1.16 -30.00
CA TYR A 862 2.69 0.09 -29.41
C TYR A 862 1.31 0.51 -29.96
N TYR A 863 0.57 1.23 -29.11
CA TYR A 863 -0.75 1.77 -29.44
C TYR A 863 -0.70 3.26 -29.78
N LEU A 864 -1.37 3.64 -30.86
CA LEU A 864 -1.48 5.02 -31.33
C LEU A 864 -2.95 5.39 -31.52
N SER A 865 -3.44 6.37 -30.75
CA SER A 865 -4.79 6.91 -30.95
C SER A 865 -4.76 8.03 -32.00
N ILE A 866 -5.51 7.87 -33.09
CA ILE A 866 -5.56 8.85 -34.19
C ILE A 866 -7.01 9.28 -34.48
N SER A 867 -7.18 10.52 -34.89
CA SER A 867 -8.47 11.12 -35.25
C SER A 867 -8.40 11.77 -36.64
N CYS A 868 -9.15 12.85 -36.88
CA CYS A 868 -8.67 13.84 -37.84
C CYS A 868 -7.54 14.64 -37.16
N ASN A 869 -6.50 14.99 -37.94
CA ASN A 869 -5.36 15.78 -37.48
C ASN A 869 -5.51 17.28 -37.81
N HIS A 870 -6.73 17.71 -38.20
CA HIS A 870 -7.11 19.09 -38.57
C HIS A 870 -5.98 19.89 -39.25
N CYS A 871 -5.44 19.26 -40.30
CA CYS A 871 -4.11 19.57 -40.84
C CYS A 871 -4.00 21.00 -41.37
N GLU A 872 -2.78 21.54 -41.33
CA GLU A 872 -2.51 22.90 -41.77
C GLU A 872 -2.66 23.04 -43.30
N ASP A 873 -2.22 22.03 -44.05
CA ASP A 873 -2.50 21.85 -45.48
C ASP A 873 -3.45 20.66 -45.74
N PRO A 874 -4.77 20.81 -45.53
CA PRO A 874 -5.69 19.68 -45.49
C PRO A 874 -6.08 19.20 -46.89
N ALA A 875 -5.36 18.20 -47.42
CA ALA A 875 -5.64 17.57 -48.72
C ALA A 875 -7.11 17.13 -48.95
N CYS A 876 -7.90 16.93 -47.89
CA CYS A 876 -9.32 16.61 -47.98
C CYS A 876 -10.24 17.79 -48.38
N THR A 877 -9.83 19.05 -48.19
CA THR A 877 -10.58 20.24 -48.66
C THR A 877 -10.34 20.46 -50.16
N LYS A 878 -9.07 20.38 -50.59
CA LYS A 878 -8.60 20.58 -51.98
C LYS A 878 -9.32 19.73 -53.05
N VAL A 879 -9.93 18.62 -52.64
CA VAL A 879 -10.63 17.67 -53.52
C VAL A 879 -12.15 17.66 -53.35
N CYS A 880 -12.73 18.64 -52.65
CA CYS A 880 -14.17 18.69 -52.37
C CYS A 880 -14.91 19.58 -53.38
N PRO A 881 -15.58 19.02 -54.41
CA PRO A 881 -16.13 19.80 -55.51
C PRO A 881 -17.32 20.69 -55.13
N SER A 882 -18.02 20.40 -54.02
CA SER A 882 -19.10 21.25 -53.50
C SER A 882 -18.66 22.22 -52.40
N GLY A 883 -17.36 22.30 -52.07
CA GLY A 883 -16.85 23.15 -50.98
C GLY A 883 -17.23 22.70 -49.56
N ALA A 884 -18.02 21.63 -49.39
CA ALA A 884 -18.50 21.17 -48.10
C ALA A 884 -17.39 20.91 -47.05
N MET A 885 -16.26 20.34 -47.48
CA MET A 885 -15.09 20.10 -46.62
C MET A 885 -14.21 21.35 -46.61
N HIS A 886 -14.19 22.07 -45.48
CA HIS A 886 -13.52 23.37 -45.33
C HIS A 886 -12.73 23.44 -44.03
N LYS A 887 -11.89 24.48 -43.88
CA LYS A 887 -11.15 24.81 -42.64
C LYS A 887 -11.78 26.05 -42.02
N ARG A 888 -12.10 25.99 -40.73
CA ARG A 888 -12.61 27.11 -39.93
C ARG A 888 -11.47 28.02 -39.46
N GLU A 889 -11.82 29.23 -39.02
CA GLU A 889 -10.89 30.21 -38.44
C GLU A 889 -10.19 29.70 -37.17
N ASP A 890 -10.89 28.88 -36.36
CA ASP A 890 -10.34 28.16 -35.20
C ASP A 890 -9.39 26.99 -35.57
N GLY A 891 -9.05 26.84 -36.84
CA GLY A 891 -8.18 25.79 -37.37
C GLY A 891 -8.86 24.44 -37.57
N PHE A 892 -10.07 24.21 -37.05
CA PHE A 892 -10.76 22.95 -37.26
C PHE A 892 -11.21 22.80 -38.72
N VAL A 893 -10.53 21.90 -39.43
CA VAL A 893 -11.11 21.30 -40.64
C VAL A 893 -12.42 20.61 -40.26
N VAL A 894 -13.52 20.86 -40.96
CA VAL A 894 -14.84 20.24 -40.72
C VAL A 894 -15.54 19.94 -42.06
N VAL A 895 -16.74 19.37 -41.99
CA VAL A 895 -17.62 19.15 -43.15
C VAL A 895 -18.97 19.80 -42.87
N ASN A 896 -19.45 20.65 -43.79
CA ASN A 896 -20.85 21.02 -43.84
C ASN A 896 -21.62 19.82 -44.39
N GLU A 897 -22.44 19.20 -43.55
CA GLU A 897 -23.19 17.99 -43.89
C GLU A 897 -24.28 18.26 -44.96
N GLU A 898 -24.94 19.42 -44.92
CA GLU A 898 -26.02 19.82 -45.86
C GLU A 898 -25.52 20.05 -47.29
N VAL A 899 -24.26 20.50 -47.44
CA VAL A 899 -23.62 20.78 -48.73
C VAL A 899 -22.86 19.55 -49.28
N CYS A 900 -22.82 18.44 -48.52
CA CYS A 900 -21.97 17.31 -48.84
C CYS A 900 -22.63 16.29 -49.79
N ILE A 901 -22.37 16.42 -51.09
CA ILE A 901 -22.89 15.55 -52.17
C ILE A 901 -22.39 14.08 -52.17
N GLY A 902 -21.94 13.55 -51.03
CA GLY A 902 -21.60 12.13 -50.85
C GLY A 902 -20.42 11.56 -51.66
N CYS A 903 -19.77 12.34 -52.55
CA CYS A 903 -18.81 11.88 -53.57
C CYS A 903 -17.54 11.11 -53.10
N ARG A 904 -17.31 10.98 -51.78
CA ARG A 904 -16.18 10.25 -51.14
C ARG A 904 -14.76 10.70 -51.51
N TYR A 905 -14.57 11.75 -52.33
CA TYR A 905 -13.23 12.24 -52.75
C TYR A 905 -12.35 12.66 -51.57
N CYS A 906 -12.91 13.33 -50.56
CA CYS A 906 -12.16 13.75 -49.36
C CYS A 906 -11.64 12.57 -48.51
N HIS A 907 -12.34 11.42 -48.51
CA HIS A 907 -11.83 10.15 -47.95
C HIS A 907 -10.68 9.60 -48.81
N MET A 908 -10.77 9.72 -50.14
CA MET A 908 -9.71 9.27 -51.05
C MET A 908 -8.43 10.13 -51.01
N ALA A 909 -8.49 11.38 -50.56
CA ALA A 909 -7.32 12.25 -50.43
C ALA A 909 -6.70 12.27 -49.02
N CYS A 910 -7.46 11.99 -47.96
CA CYS A 910 -6.92 12.02 -46.60
C CYS A 910 -6.00 10.81 -46.34
N PRO A 911 -4.69 10.97 -46.10
CA PRO A 911 -3.78 9.84 -45.96
C PRO A 911 -3.92 9.17 -44.57
N TYR A 912 -4.58 9.83 -43.62
CA TYR A 912 -5.00 9.27 -42.32
C TYR A 912 -6.39 8.62 -42.36
N GLY A 913 -7.08 8.60 -43.52
CA GLY A 913 -8.43 8.05 -43.67
C GLY A 913 -9.46 8.63 -42.70
N ALA A 914 -9.34 9.91 -42.34
CA ALA A 914 -10.15 10.53 -41.28
C ALA A 914 -11.61 10.87 -41.71
N PRO A 915 -11.87 11.32 -42.95
CA PRO A 915 -13.24 11.35 -43.50
C PRO A 915 -13.74 9.95 -43.78
N GLN A 916 -14.97 9.66 -43.33
CA GLN A 916 -15.66 8.38 -43.50
C GLN A 916 -17.07 8.66 -44.00
N TYR A 917 -17.55 7.87 -44.96
CA TYR A 917 -18.91 8.02 -45.49
C TYR A 917 -19.89 7.35 -44.53
N ASN A 918 -20.93 8.06 -44.11
CA ASN A 918 -21.98 7.53 -43.25
C ASN A 918 -23.18 7.15 -44.12
N GLU A 919 -23.46 5.86 -44.26
CA GLU A 919 -24.45 5.36 -45.22
C GLU A 919 -25.89 5.71 -44.82
N ALA A 920 -26.19 5.75 -43.52
CA ALA A 920 -27.49 6.17 -42.99
C ALA A 920 -27.75 7.68 -43.16
N LYS A 921 -26.70 8.50 -43.22
CA LYS A 921 -26.78 9.94 -43.50
C LYS A 921 -26.73 10.30 -44.99
N GLY A 922 -26.08 9.48 -45.81
CA GLY A 922 -25.90 9.73 -47.26
C GLY A 922 -24.67 10.58 -47.63
N HIS A 923 -23.85 10.98 -46.66
CA HIS A 923 -22.75 11.93 -46.88
C HIS A 923 -21.49 11.67 -46.05
N MET A 924 -20.47 12.51 -46.23
CA MET A 924 -19.18 12.40 -45.57
C MET A 924 -19.21 12.99 -44.17
N THR A 925 -18.64 12.28 -43.21
CA THR A 925 -18.58 12.65 -41.79
C THR A 925 -17.14 12.47 -41.28
N LYS A 926 -16.76 13.15 -40.19
CA LYS A 926 -15.43 13.01 -39.56
C LYS A 926 -15.37 13.63 -38.16
N CYS A 927 -14.29 13.33 -37.44
CA CYS A 927 -13.88 14.09 -36.26
C CYS A 927 -13.83 15.61 -36.57
N ASP A 928 -14.52 16.38 -35.76
CA ASP A 928 -14.76 17.82 -35.85
C ASP A 928 -13.99 18.61 -34.76
N GLY A 929 -13.14 17.93 -33.98
CA GLY A 929 -12.48 18.50 -32.80
C GLY A 929 -13.38 18.64 -31.57
N CYS A 930 -14.67 18.29 -31.67
CA CYS A 930 -15.73 18.67 -30.72
C CYS A 930 -15.78 20.20 -30.49
N TYR A 931 -15.65 21.00 -31.56
CA TYR A 931 -15.55 22.46 -31.51
C TYR A 931 -16.61 23.14 -30.63
N GLU A 932 -17.83 22.61 -30.59
CA GLU A 932 -18.93 23.03 -29.71
C GLU A 932 -18.55 22.96 -28.22
N ARG A 933 -18.00 21.82 -27.75
CA ARG A 933 -17.51 21.66 -26.38
C ARG A 933 -16.34 22.61 -26.09
N VAL A 934 -15.46 22.79 -27.07
CA VAL A 934 -14.26 23.64 -26.94
C VAL A 934 -14.66 25.12 -26.79
N ALA A 935 -15.69 25.57 -27.51
CA ALA A 935 -16.26 26.91 -27.35
C ALA A 935 -16.92 27.11 -25.96
N GLU A 936 -17.48 26.06 -25.36
CA GLU A 936 -17.96 26.06 -23.96
C GLU A 936 -16.81 25.94 -22.92
N GLY A 937 -15.54 25.96 -23.33
CA GLY A 937 -14.38 25.76 -22.45
C GLY A 937 -14.20 24.32 -21.93
N LYS A 938 -14.98 23.36 -22.44
CA LYS A 938 -14.91 21.93 -22.09
C LYS A 938 -13.91 21.22 -22.99
N LYS A 939 -13.32 20.14 -22.49
CA LYS A 939 -12.43 19.30 -23.31
C LYS A 939 -13.23 18.50 -24.35
N PRO A 940 -12.63 18.13 -25.50
CA PRO A 940 -13.23 17.17 -26.42
C PRO A 940 -13.51 15.85 -25.69
N ILE A 941 -14.64 15.20 -26.00
CA ILE A 941 -15.10 14.05 -25.21
C ILE A 941 -14.05 12.93 -25.12
N CYS A 942 -13.32 12.67 -26.20
CA CYS A 942 -12.27 11.66 -26.27
C CYS A 942 -11.00 11.99 -25.47
N VAL A 943 -10.78 13.28 -25.14
CA VAL A 943 -9.70 13.74 -24.26
C VAL A 943 -10.13 13.59 -22.80
N GLU A 944 -11.35 14.04 -22.49
CA GLU A 944 -11.97 13.95 -21.17
C GLU A 944 -12.17 12.50 -20.71
N SER A 945 -12.59 11.62 -21.62
CA SER A 945 -12.82 10.20 -21.37
C SER A 945 -11.55 9.32 -21.41
N CYS A 946 -10.35 9.91 -21.53
CA CYS A 946 -9.11 9.15 -21.62
C CYS A 946 -8.61 8.78 -20.21
N PRO A 947 -8.75 7.53 -19.72
CA PRO A 947 -8.42 7.19 -18.33
C PRO A 947 -6.95 7.43 -18.00
N LEU A 948 -6.08 7.27 -18.99
CA LEU A 948 -4.63 7.43 -18.92
C LEU A 948 -4.16 8.87 -19.19
N ARG A 949 -5.10 9.79 -19.52
CA ARG A 949 -4.83 11.20 -19.90
C ARG A 949 -3.76 11.33 -20.99
N ALA A 950 -3.73 10.35 -21.91
CA ALA A 950 -2.75 10.22 -23.00
C ALA A 950 -3.14 11.02 -24.26
N LEU A 951 -4.16 11.88 -24.15
CA LEU A 951 -4.65 12.79 -25.18
C LEU A 951 -4.80 14.18 -24.54
N ASP A 952 -4.60 15.23 -25.34
CA ASP A 952 -4.85 16.62 -24.95
C ASP A 952 -5.31 17.42 -26.17
N LEU A 953 -5.81 18.64 -25.97
CA LEU A 953 -6.12 19.58 -27.04
C LEU A 953 -5.78 21.02 -26.58
N ALA A 954 -5.03 21.73 -27.41
CA ALA A 954 -4.70 23.15 -27.31
C ALA A 954 -4.27 23.63 -28.72
N PRO A 955 -4.06 24.95 -28.95
CA PRO A 955 -3.40 25.45 -30.16
C PRO A 955 -2.09 24.71 -30.46
N ILE A 956 -1.80 24.47 -31.75
CA ILE A 956 -0.76 23.52 -32.12
C ILE A 956 0.65 23.93 -31.66
N ASP A 957 0.94 25.23 -31.58
CA ASP A 957 2.25 25.71 -31.15
C ASP A 957 2.44 25.62 -29.62
N GLU A 958 1.37 25.73 -28.83
CA GLU A 958 1.39 25.36 -27.40
C GLU A 958 1.68 23.86 -27.23
N LEU A 959 1.03 23.01 -28.03
CA LEU A 959 1.29 21.57 -28.02
C LEU A 959 2.74 21.25 -28.43
N ARG A 960 3.30 21.95 -29.42
CA ARG A 960 4.69 21.80 -29.85
C ARG A 960 5.68 22.26 -28.78
N GLN A 961 5.41 23.38 -28.11
CA GLN A 961 6.22 23.88 -26.99
C GLN A 961 6.18 22.90 -25.78
N LYS A 962 5.02 22.32 -25.51
CA LYS A 962 4.75 21.44 -24.35
C LYS A 962 5.20 19.99 -24.54
N TYR A 963 5.18 19.48 -25.77
CA TYR A 963 5.39 18.05 -26.07
C TYR A 963 6.43 17.74 -27.16
N GLY A 964 7.00 18.75 -27.83
CA GLY A 964 7.96 18.61 -28.92
C GLY A 964 7.33 18.66 -30.32
N THR A 965 8.14 18.57 -31.37
CA THR A 965 7.70 18.81 -32.76
C THR A 965 7.35 17.54 -33.57
N GLN A 966 7.50 16.35 -32.98
CA GLN A 966 7.32 15.09 -33.70
C GLN A 966 5.85 14.85 -34.08
N ALA A 967 5.54 14.87 -35.38
CA ALA A 967 4.17 14.79 -35.90
C ALA A 967 3.85 13.51 -36.70
N ALA A 968 4.80 12.57 -36.81
CA ALA A 968 4.60 11.28 -37.48
C ALA A 968 5.50 10.18 -36.89
N ILE A 969 4.94 8.98 -36.72
CA ILE A 969 5.62 7.70 -36.42
C ILE A 969 4.92 6.60 -37.25
N ALA A 970 5.50 5.42 -37.43
CA ALA A 970 4.80 4.35 -38.14
C ALA A 970 3.49 3.96 -37.43
N PRO A 971 2.43 3.55 -38.16
CA PRO A 971 2.31 3.48 -39.61
C PRO A 971 1.75 4.78 -40.24
N LEU A 972 1.86 5.94 -39.56
CA LEU A 972 1.41 7.21 -40.16
C LEU A 972 2.33 7.64 -41.32
N PRO A 973 1.78 8.30 -42.34
CA PRO A 973 2.55 8.94 -43.41
C PRO A 973 3.38 10.12 -42.87
N ALA A 974 4.43 10.49 -43.61
CA ALA A 974 5.28 11.61 -43.26
C ALA A 974 4.49 12.93 -43.14
N SER A 975 4.86 13.77 -42.16
CA SER A 975 4.13 15.00 -41.83
C SER A 975 4.08 16.01 -42.99
N HIS A 976 5.10 16.07 -43.84
CA HIS A 976 5.18 17.04 -44.95
C HIS A 976 4.04 16.93 -45.97
N PHE A 977 3.36 15.78 -46.08
CA PHE A 977 2.27 15.59 -47.06
C PHE A 977 1.00 16.41 -46.79
N THR A 978 0.76 16.83 -45.55
CA THR A 978 -0.43 17.63 -45.17
C THR A 978 -0.21 18.61 -44.02
N GLN A 979 1.00 18.64 -43.44
CA GLN A 979 1.34 19.43 -42.25
C GLN A 979 0.32 19.21 -41.11
N PRO A 980 0.19 17.99 -40.57
CA PRO A 980 -0.83 17.64 -39.59
C PRO A 980 -0.66 18.42 -38.29
N ASN A 981 -1.75 18.96 -37.76
CA ASN A 981 -1.79 19.63 -36.46
C ASN A 981 -1.95 18.59 -35.36
N ILE A 982 -0.88 17.82 -35.15
CA ILE A 982 -0.72 16.78 -34.12
C ILE A 982 0.72 16.78 -33.59
N VAL A 983 0.87 16.46 -32.31
CA VAL A 983 2.15 16.12 -31.69
C VAL A 983 2.06 14.72 -31.09
N ILE A 984 3.09 13.91 -31.27
CA ILE A 984 3.17 12.53 -30.83
C ILE A 984 4.48 12.36 -30.04
N LYS A 985 4.38 12.06 -28.74
CA LYS A 985 5.56 11.75 -27.91
C LYS A 985 5.88 10.25 -27.98
N PRO A 986 6.89 9.82 -28.77
CA PRO A 986 7.19 8.39 -28.98
C PRO A 986 7.56 7.68 -27.67
N ASN A 987 7.29 6.38 -27.62
CA ASN A 987 7.91 5.45 -26.67
C ASN A 987 9.17 4.81 -27.29
N ALA A 988 9.96 4.06 -26.51
CA ALA A 988 11.21 3.46 -26.99
C ALA A 988 11.02 2.51 -28.20
N ASN A 989 9.83 1.90 -28.33
CA ASN A 989 9.48 0.97 -29.40
C ASN A 989 8.89 1.65 -30.64
N SER A 990 8.66 2.97 -30.60
CA SER A 990 8.02 3.71 -31.68
C SER A 990 8.95 3.85 -32.88
N ARG A 991 8.53 3.32 -34.03
CA ARG A 991 9.33 3.34 -35.27
C ARG A 991 9.13 4.64 -36.06
N PRO A 992 10.13 5.14 -36.80
CA PRO A 992 9.97 6.34 -37.62
C PRO A 992 8.93 6.16 -38.72
N SER A 993 8.35 7.26 -39.22
CA SER A 993 7.42 7.19 -40.35
C SER A 993 8.14 6.66 -41.60
N GLY A 994 7.57 5.64 -42.24
CA GLY A 994 8.19 4.92 -43.37
C GLY A 994 8.90 3.62 -42.98
N ASP A 995 9.03 3.31 -41.69
CA ASP A 995 9.55 2.02 -41.22
C ASP A 995 8.65 0.84 -41.63
N THR A 996 9.28 -0.28 -42.04
CA THR A 996 8.62 -1.52 -42.49
C THR A 996 8.96 -2.74 -41.63
N SER A 997 9.51 -2.55 -40.43
CA SER A 997 9.85 -3.63 -39.48
C SER A 997 8.63 -4.18 -38.72
N GLY A 998 7.47 -3.53 -38.90
CA GLY A 998 6.20 -3.94 -38.30
C GLY A 998 5.00 -3.70 -39.21
N TYR A 999 3.83 -4.08 -38.71
CA TYR A 999 2.54 -4.05 -39.37
C TYR A 999 1.46 -3.57 -38.41
N LEU A 1000 0.32 -3.13 -38.98
CA LEU A 1000 -0.87 -2.83 -38.19
C LEU A 1000 -1.56 -4.17 -37.84
N ALA A 1001 -1.60 -4.52 -36.56
CA ALA A 1001 -2.12 -5.79 -36.06
C ALA A 1001 -3.66 -5.85 -36.05
N ASN A 1002 -4.34 -4.69 -35.97
CA ASN A 1002 -5.80 -4.59 -35.94
C ASN A 1002 -6.46 -3.99 -37.22
N PRO A 1003 -6.10 -4.43 -38.46
CA PRO A 1003 -6.52 -3.79 -39.72
C PRO A 1003 -7.99 -4.04 -40.11
N LYS A 1004 -8.75 -4.79 -39.28
CA LYS A 1004 -10.21 -4.92 -39.39
C LYS A 1004 -10.95 -3.83 -38.60
N GLU A 1005 -10.37 -3.38 -37.50
CA GLU A 1005 -10.92 -2.31 -36.65
C GLU A 1005 -10.59 -0.93 -37.23
N VAL A 1006 -9.45 -0.83 -37.91
CA VAL A 1006 -8.95 0.41 -38.50
C VAL A 1006 -9.08 0.35 -40.03
N PRO A 1007 -9.97 1.14 -40.66
CA PRO A 1007 -10.10 1.20 -42.12
C PRO A 1007 -8.89 1.92 -42.77
N VAL A 1008 -7.80 1.18 -43.00
CA VAL A 1008 -6.61 1.64 -43.74
C VAL A 1008 -6.68 1.15 -45.21
N ARG A 1009 -6.23 2.00 -46.15
CA ARG A 1009 -6.25 1.68 -47.58
C ARG A 1009 -5.27 0.54 -47.91
N ARG A 1010 -5.79 -0.64 -48.24
CA ARG A 1010 -5.05 -1.81 -48.79
C ARG A 1010 -4.20 -1.54 -50.05
N ARG A 1011 -4.17 -0.32 -50.59
CA ARG A 1011 -3.59 0.03 -51.91
C ARG A 1011 -2.34 0.92 -51.89
N TRP A 1012 -1.86 1.36 -50.72
CA TRP A 1012 -0.71 2.28 -50.61
C TRP A 1012 0.55 1.68 -49.97
N ILE A 1013 0.44 0.58 -49.22
CA ILE A 1013 1.60 -0.05 -48.53
C ILE A 1013 2.43 -0.95 -49.47
N TYR A 1014 1.86 -1.41 -50.59
CA TYR A 1014 2.41 -2.50 -51.42
C TYR A 1014 3.08 -2.08 -52.74
N ARG A 1015 3.42 -0.80 -52.98
CA ARG A 1015 3.80 -0.35 -54.34
C ARG A 1015 5.09 0.47 -54.54
N TYR A 1016 5.91 0.71 -53.51
CA TYR A 1016 7.17 1.44 -53.65
C TYR A 1016 8.32 0.85 -52.82
N GLY A 1017 8.71 -0.40 -53.15
CA GLY A 1017 10.11 -0.82 -53.04
C GLY A 1017 10.79 -0.56 -54.39
N ILE A 1018 11.99 0.04 -54.39
CA ILE A 1018 12.63 0.54 -55.62
C ILE A 1018 13.74 -0.39 -56.10
N GLY A 1019 13.74 -0.73 -57.39
CA GLY A 1019 14.94 -1.10 -58.14
C GLY A 1019 14.64 -1.79 -59.48
N ALA A 1020 15.20 -1.38 -60.62
CA ALA A 1020 15.88 -0.12 -60.94
C ALA A 1020 15.99 0.05 -62.48
N VAL A 1021 15.66 1.25 -63.02
CA VAL A 1021 16.18 1.84 -64.30
C VAL A 1021 15.78 1.07 -65.61
N VAL A 1022 15.38 1.65 -66.74
CA VAL A 1022 15.65 2.91 -67.52
C VAL A 1022 14.32 3.42 -68.18
N TRP A 1023 14.13 4.54 -68.91
CA TRP A 1023 14.92 5.74 -69.30
C TRP A 1023 14.00 6.95 -69.68
N CYS A 1024 14.60 7.98 -70.30
CA CYS A 1024 14.15 9.03 -71.25
C CYS A 1024 12.76 9.03 -71.93
N GLN A 1025 12.22 10.19 -72.38
CA GLN A 1025 12.51 11.62 -72.08
C GLN A 1025 11.36 12.53 -72.61
N GLY A 1026 11.49 13.86 -72.44
CA GLY A 1026 10.62 14.86 -73.09
C GLY A 1026 11.42 15.96 -73.81
N GLN A 1027 10.86 16.42 -74.94
CA GLN A 1027 11.26 17.54 -75.81
C GLN A 1027 12.60 17.46 -76.57
N GLY A 1028 12.49 17.30 -77.90
CA GLY A 1028 13.51 17.64 -78.89
C GLY A 1028 13.00 17.34 -80.31
N CYS A 1029 13.04 18.34 -81.22
CA CYS A 1029 12.65 18.29 -82.66
C CYS A 1029 11.25 17.70 -83.00
N SER A 1030 10.34 18.37 -83.69
CA SER A 1030 10.50 19.44 -84.69
C SER A 1030 9.17 20.20 -84.93
N GLN A 1031 9.24 21.37 -85.57
CA GLN A 1031 8.07 22.12 -86.06
C GLN A 1031 7.86 21.88 -87.56
N ALA A 1032 6.61 21.65 -88.01
CA ALA A 1032 6.09 22.09 -89.32
C ALA A 1032 4.58 21.77 -89.48
N ARG A 1033 3.91 22.43 -90.44
CA ARG A 1033 2.52 22.15 -90.85
C ARG A 1033 2.45 21.51 -92.24
N ARG A 1034 1.53 20.55 -92.44
CA ARG A 1034 0.62 20.27 -93.61
C ARG A 1034 0.24 18.77 -93.54
N ILE A 1035 -1.03 18.33 -93.53
CA ILE A 1035 -2.21 18.51 -94.41
C ILE A 1035 -2.24 17.51 -95.58
N ALA A 1036 -3.41 16.86 -95.73
CA ALA A 1036 -3.93 16.01 -96.82
C ALA A 1036 -3.86 14.46 -96.66
N ASP A 1037 -4.88 13.81 -97.23
CA ASP A 1037 -5.17 12.37 -97.49
C ASP A 1037 -5.20 11.41 -96.26
N GLY A 1038 -6.11 10.41 -96.12
CA GLY A 1038 -7.27 9.92 -96.91
C GLY A 1038 -7.25 8.38 -97.00
N GLY A 1039 -8.30 7.57 -96.74
CA GLY A 1039 -9.71 7.75 -96.32
C GLY A 1039 -10.42 6.38 -96.12
N ALA A 1040 -11.75 6.30 -96.33
CA ALA A 1040 -12.60 5.07 -96.38
C ALA A 1040 -13.00 4.34 -95.06
N VAL A 1041 -13.90 3.33 -95.16
CA VAL A 1041 -14.85 2.84 -94.11
C VAL A 1041 -15.16 1.32 -94.26
N ASP A 1042 -15.73 0.69 -93.22
CA ASP A 1042 -16.44 -0.63 -93.17
C ASP A 1042 -15.55 -1.90 -93.04
N PRO A 1043 -16.04 -3.11 -92.64
CA PRO A 1043 -17.38 -3.52 -92.13
C PRO A 1043 -17.34 -4.25 -90.74
N ASP A 1044 -18.45 -4.96 -90.41
CA ASP A 1044 -18.67 -5.94 -89.31
C ASP A 1044 -18.62 -5.40 -87.86
N GLY A 1045 -19.71 -5.31 -87.08
CA GLY A 1045 -20.80 -6.29 -86.87
C GLY A 1045 -20.46 -7.14 -85.62
N HIS A 1046 -21.07 -6.98 -84.45
CA HIS A 1046 -22.49 -7.23 -84.15
C HIS A 1046 -22.99 -6.51 -82.86
N ARG A 1047 -24.20 -6.84 -82.37
CA ARG A 1047 -25.05 -5.98 -81.51
C ARG A 1047 -25.93 -6.78 -80.52
N PHE A 1048 -26.06 -6.29 -79.27
CA PHE A 1048 -27.05 -6.72 -78.25
C PHE A 1048 -26.92 -8.18 -77.69
N TYR A 1049 -27.64 -8.68 -76.65
CA TYR A 1049 -28.86 -8.23 -75.94
C TYR A 1049 -28.88 -8.50 -74.39
N ARG A 1050 -30.04 -8.21 -73.77
CA ARG A 1050 -30.38 -7.96 -72.35
C ARG A 1050 -30.67 -9.20 -71.45
N LEU A 1051 -30.40 -9.01 -70.14
CA LEU A 1051 -31.25 -9.23 -68.92
C LEU A 1051 -31.98 -10.57 -68.58
N ASN A 1052 -32.10 -10.77 -67.25
CA ASN A 1052 -33.19 -11.44 -66.48
C ASN A 1052 -33.30 -12.99 -66.50
N SER A 1053 -33.83 -13.68 -65.46
CA SER A 1053 -34.02 -13.39 -64.00
C SER A 1053 -34.62 -14.63 -63.25
N ALA A 1054 -34.77 -14.56 -61.91
CA ALA A 1054 -35.65 -15.37 -61.03
C ALA A 1054 -35.16 -16.80 -60.59
N SER A 1055 -35.65 -17.45 -59.50
CA SER A 1055 -36.17 -16.98 -58.18
C SER A 1055 -36.44 -18.16 -57.19
N ARG A 1056 -36.69 -17.87 -55.89
CA ARG A 1056 -37.26 -18.72 -54.79
C ARG A 1056 -36.31 -19.78 -54.17
N VAL A 1057 -36.26 -20.16 -52.86
CA VAL A 1057 -37.07 -20.04 -51.60
C VAL A 1057 -37.82 -21.33 -51.20
N ALA A 1058 -37.73 -21.92 -49.98
CA ALA A 1058 -36.78 -21.78 -48.84
C ALA A 1058 -36.99 -22.86 -47.72
N ALA A 1059 -36.02 -22.95 -46.78
CA ALA A 1059 -36.10 -23.38 -45.35
C ALA A 1059 -36.25 -24.87 -44.91
N ALA A 1060 -35.40 -25.28 -43.95
CA ALA A 1060 -35.60 -26.38 -42.96
C ALA A 1060 -34.59 -26.24 -41.78
N ARG A 1061 -34.78 -26.96 -40.65
CA ARG A 1061 -33.91 -26.97 -39.44
C ARG A 1061 -33.70 -28.38 -38.87
N PHE A 1062 -32.49 -28.69 -38.41
CA PHE A 1062 -32.11 -29.65 -37.35
C PHE A 1062 -30.69 -29.27 -36.82
N GLN A 1063 -29.99 -30.11 -36.04
CA GLN A 1063 -30.10 -30.33 -34.58
C GLN A 1063 -28.92 -31.22 -34.11
N LEU A 1064 -28.63 -31.31 -32.81
CA LEU A 1064 -27.54 -32.12 -32.21
C LEU A 1064 -28.08 -33.20 -31.25
N PRO A 1065 -27.34 -34.32 -31.03
CA PRO A 1065 -26.62 -34.52 -29.76
C PRO A 1065 -25.31 -35.36 -29.82
N GLU A 1066 -24.64 -35.54 -28.66
CA GLU A 1066 -23.41 -36.33 -28.36
C GLU A 1066 -23.70 -37.82 -28.01
N PRO A 1067 -22.82 -38.71 -27.43
CA PRO A 1067 -21.40 -38.67 -26.95
C PRO A 1067 -20.55 -39.89 -27.49
N PRO A 1068 -19.53 -40.56 -26.87
CA PRO A 1068 -18.81 -40.43 -25.57
C PRO A 1068 -17.24 -40.55 -25.55
N ARG A 1069 -16.66 -41.73 -25.18
CA ARG A 1069 -15.24 -42.04 -24.83
C ARG A 1069 -14.85 -43.44 -25.42
N GLN A 1070 -13.62 -44.01 -25.42
CA GLN A 1070 -12.37 -43.79 -24.63
C GLN A 1070 -11.11 -44.52 -25.24
N PHE A 1071 -9.88 -44.05 -24.90
CA PHE A 1071 -8.54 -44.71 -24.92
C PHE A 1071 -7.96 -45.47 -26.16
N GLY A 1072 -6.64 -45.30 -26.41
CA GLY A 1072 -5.84 -46.12 -27.34
C GLY A 1072 -4.39 -45.65 -27.60
N VAL A 1073 -3.48 -46.02 -26.69
CA VAL A 1073 -1.98 -45.98 -26.71
C VAL A 1073 -1.26 -45.77 -28.07
N GLU A 1074 -0.40 -44.75 -28.17
CA GLU A 1074 1.08 -44.85 -28.06
C GLU A 1074 1.70 -43.51 -27.59
#